data_AF-A0A327JKJ3-F1
#
_entry.id   AF-A0A327JKJ3-F1
#
_cell.length_a   1.000
_cell.length_b   1.000
_cell.length_c   1.000
_cell.angle_alpha   90.00
_cell.angle_beta   90.00
_cell.angle_gamma   90.00
#
_symmetry.space_group_name_H-M   'P 1'
#
loop_
_entity.id
_entity.type
_entity.pdbx_description
1 polymer ?
#
loop_
_entity_poly.entity_id
_entity_poly.type
_entity_poly.pdbx_seq_one_letter_code
_entity_poly.pdbx_strand_id
1 'polypeptide(L)'
;MERQVNVVQNQKLPSSELLRVQDFAREAVDHVVRDAIVSGRAFTGMGVSEDGPTGVTVDAGRLWLGGPVHTYAGDALDLFSLKAAQHMTKVAIVAWGADVSTDIATRTIMTNTETRQTTEQQVATTRLRNVSVQALGGADDPNPQLPAISSSVLLIAVVTMDTAGIVSIEMQEQHRLPNLADIENRTEALEAFRNDYEPIISGIASDVASIAGSEPVVSADQFSGALREIARLREQVNLPDSYTGSGSDSFLTADESNLSDLDSLVRVEEGVRFPYANDSGHLPVDLANANDPKATIVGNILLPKWSGVTRLAVPGKDGSVAVSAYETQETTFKRKVISRTVTSLGAPHLACTNSRAWWSDVTWYNQTTFARHGEVFVVLGENVRAGKHNQPKFTRYAKLKKDTITDTYWYPVENTITITGTITAQDFVAPATGWLVDIPLYFSSLGRIGPVNVLLTKTLSNGDPDVNAVIGEAVLDVEDLKLYPHKTSVPITPVFTEIGERYAIVIVTTGDHRLVTAPGAKYTAGALRQGVAGSFLQGDLTKDLKFNLVYAQFERGNVVLNLKACNLDGGIGGIEIIAGQVVPDGTSLVYEINPGDGWVSIDQAAADAAVFANLPAIVDVRVTMLGSTDLMPGVNLDDATIRLMRSANVFKHFSTERLLAAPTSTVEVRWLLEGWNEARHTFDCALRIGGAIEAWDSMEEITLKDEPDIEGRIERVFTFNLDAPTDRYEIVVDGTTTTPLDLFHGARRDDVAL
;
A
#
# COMPACT_ATOMS: atom_id res chain seq x y z
N MET A 1 28.73 20.02 38.06
CA MET A 1 29.76 19.31 38.85
C MET A 1 29.54 19.71 40.30
N GLU A 2 29.14 18.74 41.14
CA GLU A 2 28.63 19.00 42.50
C GLU A 2 29.75 19.17 43.54
N ARG A 3 30.96 18.71 43.22
CA ARG A 3 32.13 18.71 44.11
C ARG A 3 33.36 19.22 43.36
N GLN A 4 34.18 20.02 44.03
CA GLN A 4 35.42 20.58 43.48
C GLN A 4 36.61 20.19 44.35
N VAL A 5 37.72 19.77 43.72
CA VAL A 5 39.00 19.58 44.40
C VAL A 5 39.74 20.92 44.38
N ASN A 6 39.93 21.52 45.56
CA ASN A 6 40.67 22.78 45.68
C ASN A 6 42.18 22.50 45.69
N VAL A 7 42.88 22.99 44.67
CA VAL A 7 44.34 22.95 44.58
C VAL A 7 44.90 24.35 44.79
N VAL A 8 45.77 24.52 45.79
CA VAL A 8 46.37 25.82 46.12
C VAL A 8 47.74 25.98 45.47
N GLN A 9 48.16 27.23 45.28
CA GLN A 9 49.46 27.56 44.69
C GLN A 9 50.60 26.95 45.54
N ASN A 10 51.55 26.27 44.88
CA ASN A 10 52.69 25.55 45.48
C ASN A 10 52.37 24.23 46.22
N GLN A 11 51.16 23.68 46.07
CA GLN A 11 50.83 22.36 46.63
C GLN A 11 51.50 21.21 45.86
N LYS A 12 52.08 20.23 46.59
CA LYS A 12 52.48 18.94 46.01
C LYS A 12 51.23 18.11 45.75
N LEU A 13 50.84 17.96 44.49
CA LEU A 13 49.62 17.26 44.09
C LEU A 13 49.86 15.74 44.01
N PRO A 14 49.26 14.92 44.89
CA PRO A 14 49.36 13.46 44.75
C PRO A 14 48.39 12.97 43.68
N SER A 15 48.70 11.82 43.05
CA SER A 15 47.88 11.22 41.99
C SER A 15 46.45 10.91 42.45
N SER A 16 46.24 10.65 43.75
CA SER A 16 44.92 10.45 44.33
C SER A 16 43.98 11.65 44.20
N GLU A 17 44.50 12.89 44.22
CA GLU A 17 43.64 14.08 44.02
C GLU A 17 43.21 14.21 42.55
N LEU A 18 44.08 13.83 41.60
CA LEU A 18 43.73 13.80 40.18
C LEU A 18 42.67 12.72 39.88
N LEU A 19 42.77 11.56 40.53
CA LEU A 19 41.76 10.51 40.43
C LEU A 19 40.42 10.98 41.01
N ARG A 20 40.41 11.69 42.14
CA ARG A 20 39.18 12.27 42.71
C ARG A 20 38.49 13.27 41.79
N VAL A 21 39.26 14.10 41.07
CA VAL A 21 38.68 15.01 40.06
C VAL A 21 37.93 14.21 38.99
N GLN A 22 38.48 13.09 38.53
CA GLN A 22 37.83 12.22 37.55
C GLN A 22 36.61 11.51 38.14
N ASP A 23 36.71 11.02 39.37
CA ASP A 23 35.59 10.37 40.06
C ASP A 23 34.43 11.34 40.28
N PHE A 24 34.68 12.59 40.70
CA PHE A 24 33.62 13.59 40.88
C PHE A 24 32.99 14.02 39.56
N ALA A 25 33.76 14.12 38.49
CA ALA A 25 33.22 14.38 37.16
C ALA A 25 32.30 13.23 36.70
N ARG A 26 32.73 11.98 36.94
CA ARG A 26 31.96 10.77 36.62
C ARG A 26 30.67 10.67 37.45
N GLU A 27 30.76 10.86 38.76
CA GLU A 27 29.63 10.85 39.69
C GLU A 27 28.58 11.91 39.31
N ALA A 28 29.03 13.13 38.97
CA ALA A 28 28.12 14.18 38.53
C ALA A 28 27.38 13.84 37.22
N VAL A 29 28.03 13.15 36.26
CA VAL A 29 27.36 12.68 35.04
C VAL A 29 26.39 11.55 35.35
N ASP A 30 26.76 10.61 36.23
CA ASP A 30 25.88 9.52 36.65
C ASP A 30 24.61 10.05 37.35
N HIS A 31 24.72 11.10 38.17
CA HIS A 31 23.56 11.77 38.78
C HIS A 31 22.64 12.40 37.73
N VAL A 32 23.19 13.15 36.77
CA VAL A 32 22.39 13.75 35.68
C VAL A 32 21.65 12.68 34.89
N VAL A 33 22.33 11.57 34.56
CA VAL A 33 21.70 10.46 33.83
C VAL A 33 20.58 9.82 34.66
N ARG A 34 20.83 9.56 35.95
CA ARG A 34 19.86 8.92 36.84
C ARG A 34 18.60 9.77 37.05
N ASP A 35 18.80 11.08 37.24
CA ASP A 35 17.72 11.99 37.64
C ASP A 35 16.93 12.53 36.44
N ALA A 36 17.59 12.76 35.30
CA ALA A 36 16.95 13.41 34.14
C ALA A 36 16.64 12.46 32.98
N ILE A 37 17.31 11.30 32.85
CA ILE A 37 17.18 10.42 31.68
C ILE A 37 16.51 9.10 32.06
N VAL A 38 17.15 8.29 32.91
CA VAL A 38 16.61 6.99 33.32
C VAL A 38 17.16 6.57 34.68
N SER A 39 16.25 6.35 35.63
CA SER A 39 16.59 5.88 36.98
C SER A 39 16.70 4.36 37.07
N GLY A 40 16.11 3.65 36.10
CA GLY A 40 16.14 2.19 35.96
C GLY A 40 17.25 1.69 35.04
N ARG A 41 17.08 0.45 34.56
CA ARG A 41 17.99 -0.18 33.60
C ARG A 41 17.42 -0.10 32.20
N ALA A 42 18.21 0.32 31.23
CA ALA A 42 17.78 0.40 29.84
C ALA A 42 18.95 0.17 28.88
N PHE A 43 18.65 -0.10 27.62
CA PHE A 43 19.68 -0.18 26.57
C PHE A 43 19.37 0.76 25.40
N THR A 44 20.41 1.15 24.67
CA THR A 44 20.33 1.89 23.41
C THR A 44 21.29 1.26 22.41
N GLY A 45 20.86 1.06 21.16
CA GLY A 45 21.59 0.22 20.21
C GLY A 45 21.44 -1.26 20.54
N MET A 46 22.50 -2.06 20.40
CA MET A 46 22.48 -3.51 20.70
C MET A 46 21.41 -4.28 19.92
N GLY A 47 21.19 -3.89 18.66
CA GLY A 47 20.31 -4.62 17.75
C GLY A 47 20.83 -6.04 17.57
N VAL A 48 19.93 -7.03 17.62
CA VAL A 48 20.28 -8.43 17.41
C VAL A 48 19.81 -8.83 16.03
N SER A 49 20.75 -9.25 15.18
CA SER A 49 20.50 -9.69 13.81
C SER A 49 21.06 -11.10 13.58
N GLU A 50 20.48 -11.82 12.63
CA GLU A 50 20.94 -13.15 12.23
C GLU A 50 22.19 -13.05 11.34
N ASP A 51 23.24 -13.81 11.68
CA ASP A 51 24.49 -13.93 10.89
C ASP A 51 24.67 -15.34 10.29
N GLY A 52 23.71 -16.24 10.56
CA GLY A 52 23.66 -17.59 10.01
C GLY A 52 22.71 -18.49 10.81
N PRO A 53 22.56 -19.78 10.45
CA PRO A 53 21.52 -20.65 11.01
C PRO A 53 21.53 -20.80 12.54
N THR A 54 22.70 -20.63 13.18
CA THR A 54 22.88 -20.64 14.64
C THR A 54 23.69 -19.45 15.14
N GLY A 55 23.93 -18.43 14.31
CA GLY A 55 24.75 -17.28 14.64
C GLY A 55 23.92 -16.01 14.76
N VAL A 56 24.12 -15.24 15.84
CA VAL A 56 23.52 -13.91 15.99
C VAL A 56 24.60 -12.86 16.23
N THR A 57 24.48 -11.72 15.57
CA THR A 57 25.34 -10.55 15.83
C THR A 57 24.57 -9.56 16.68
N VAL A 58 25.20 -9.11 17.77
CA VAL A 58 24.69 -8.03 18.61
C VAL A 58 25.49 -6.77 18.29
N ASP A 59 24.80 -5.75 17.79
CA ASP A 59 25.42 -4.48 17.38
C ASP A 59 26.02 -3.71 18.55
N ALA A 60 26.91 -2.76 18.24
CA ALA A 60 27.41 -1.81 19.22
C ALA A 60 26.27 -1.02 19.90
N GLY A 61 26.49 -0.63 21.16
CA GLY A 61 25.46 0.07 21.91
C GLY A 61 25.89 0.49 23.30
N ARG A 62 24.90 0.85 24.13
CA ARG A 62 25.11 1.27 25.51
C ARG A 62 24.08 0.66 26.44
N LEU A 63 24.53 0.32 27.64
CA LEU A 63 23.70 -0.16 28.75
C LEU A 63 23.69 0.89 29.86
N TRP A 64 22.49 1.29 30.25
CA TRP A 64 22.20 2.28 31.28
C TRP A 64 21.80 1.54 32.56
N LEU A 65 22.46 1.81 33.69
CA LEU A 65 22.24 1.10 34.96
C LEU A 65 21.89 2.07 36.10
N GLY A 66 20.89 2.93 35.90
CA GLY A 66 20.46 3.89 36.92
C GLY A 66 21.51 4.94 37.28
N GLY A 67 22.17 5.47 36.24
CA GLY A 67 23.25 6.46 36.33
C GLY A 67 24.46 6.06 35.49
N PRO A 68 25.21 5.01 35.89
CA PRO A 68 26.35 4.52 35.12
C PRO A 68 25.99 4.05 33.71
N VAL A 69 26.65 4.64 32.71
CA VAL A 69 26.55 4.24 31.30
C VAL A 69 27.73 3.36 30.91
N HIS A 70 27.45 2.16 30.40
CA HIS A 70 28.43 1.21 29.91
C HIS A 70 28.35 1.10 28.39
N THR A 71 29.49 0.96 27.73
CA THR A 71 29.58 0.85 26.26
C THR A 71 29.81 -0.59 25.85
N TYR A 72 29.19 -0.97 24.73
CA TYR A 72 29.38 -2.26 24.07
C TYR A 72 29.89 -2.03 22.65
N ALA A 73 30.94 -2.74 22.26
CA ALA A 73 31.56 -2.59 20.94
C ALA A 73 30.88 -3.42 19.83
N GLY A 74 29.95 -4.31 20.20
CA GLY A 74 29.39 -5.32 19.31
C GLY A 74 30.16 -6.64 19.42
N ASP A 75 29.45 -7.76 19.31
CA ASP A 75 30.07 -9.10 19.26
C ASP A 75 29.11 -10.11 18.61
N ALA A 76 29.66 -11.18 18.05
CA ALA A 76 28.90 -12.30 17.50
C ALA A 76 28.77 -13.42 18.54
N LEU A 77 27.58 -13.98 18.67
CA LEU A 77 27.27 -15.09 19.58
C LEU A 77 26.90 -16.32 18.77
N ASP A 78 27.53 -17.44 19.11
CA ASP A 78 27.18 -18.76 18.57
C ASP A 78 26.16 -19.45 19.50
N LEU A 79 24.97 -19.72 18.95
CA LEU A 79 23.86 -20.36 19.63
C LEU A 79 23.76 -21.85 19.34
N PHE A 80 24.72 -22.44 18.62
CA PHE A 80 24.68 -23.86 18.22
C PHE A 80 24.45 -24.81 19.40
N SER A 81 25.08 -24.53 20.54
CA SER A 81 24.95 -25.32 21.77
C SER A 81 23.59 -25.20 22.47
N LEU A 82 22.76 -24.22 22.09
CA LEU A 82 21.46 -23.89 22.70
C LEU A 82 20.28 -24.29 21.81
N LYS A 83 20.53 -25.04 20.73
CA LYS A 83 19.53 -25.50 19.77
C LYS A 83 18.63 -26.59 20.36
N ALA A 84 17.36 -26.59 19.95
CA ALA A 84 16.40 -27.63 20.31
C ALA A 84 16.77 -28.99 19.67
N ALA A 85 16.53 -30.08 20.39
CA ALA A 85 16.80 -31.44 19.92
C ALA A 85 15.59 -32.05 19.20
N GLN A 86 14.36 -31.70 19.62
CA GLN A 86 13.12 -32.27 19.07
C GLN A 86 12.05 -31.24 18.72
N HIS A 87 11.90 -30.18 19.52
CA HIS A 87 10.85 -29.17 19.30
C HIS A 87 11.45 -27.78 19.08
N MET A 88 11.19 -26.85 20.01
CA MET A 88 11.65 -25.47 19.95
C MET A 88 12.24 -25.06 21.30
N THR A 89 13.09 -24.04 21.30
CA THR A 89 13.70 -23.48 22.51
C THR A 89 13.76 -21.95 22.38
N LYS A 90 13.46 -21.24 23.48
CA LYS A 90 13.67 -19.78 23.57
C LYS A 90 15.03 -19.49 24.20
N VAL A 91 15.84 -18.70 23.51
CA VAL A 91 17.16 -18.25 23.95
C VAL A 91 17.10 -16.78 24.29
N ALA A 92 17.42 -16.43 25.54
CA ALA A 92 17.45 -15.05 26.01
C ALA A 92 18.86 -14.45 25.82
N ILE A 93 18.95 -13.33 25.12
CA ILE A 93 20.18 -12.52 25.01
C ILE A 93 20.16 -11.49 26.12
N VAL A 94 21.07 -11.62 27.09
CA VAL A 94 21.14 -10.78 28.28
C VAL A 94 22.45 -10.00 28.34
N ALA A 95 22.41 -8.82 28.96
CA ALA A 95 23.58 -7.98 29.15
C ALA A 95 23.75 -7.48 30.58
N TRP A 96 25.01 -7.27 30.98
CA TRP A 96 25.37 -6.62 32.23
C TRP A 96 26.61 -5.74 32.07
N GLY A 97 26.75 -4.74 32.95
CA GLY A 97 27.88 -3.82 32.96
C GLY A 97 28.93 -4.20 33.98
N ALA A 98 30.21 -4.03 33.62
CA ALA A 98 31.33 -4.12 34.53
C ALA A 98 32.40 -3.06 34.21
N ASP A 99 33.10 -2.59 35.23
CA ASP A 99 34.27 -1.76 35.06
C ASP A 99 35.49 -2.63 34.74
N VAL A 100 36.10 -2.45 33.57
CA VAL A 100 37.29 -3.18 33.12
C VAL A 100 38.47 -2.23 32.97
N SER A 101 39.63 -2.62 33.46
CA SER A 101 40.89 -1.90 33.22
C SER A 101 41.48 -2.31 31.87
N THR A 102 41.63 -1.34 30.96
CA THR A 102 42.06 -1.53 29.57
C THR A 102 43.34 -0.74 29.28
N ASP A 103 43.89 -0.88 28.06
CA ASP A 103 45.11 -0.21 27.60
C ASP A 103 46.34 -0.53 28.47
N ILE A 104 46.79 -1.78 28.47
CA ILE A 104 47.99 -2.19 29.20
C ILE A 104 49.23 -1.62 28.51
N ALA A 105 49.96 -0.75 29.22
CA ALA A 105 51.21 -0.19 28.75
C ALA A 105 52.33 -0.39 29.78
N THR A 106 53.55 -0.64 29.31
CA THR A 106 54.73 -0.69 30.18
C THR A 106 55.04 0.72 30.69
N ARG A 107 55.06 0.90 32.01
CA ARG A 107 55.39 2.16 32.68
C ARG A 107 56.54 1.94 33.65
N THR A 108 57.45 2.90 33.69
CA THR A 108 58.56 2.93 34.65
C THR A 108 58.05 3.53 35.96
N ILE A 109 57.99 2.74 37.02
CA ILE A 109 57.50 3.15 38.35
C ILE A 109 58.69 3.24 39.31
N MET A 110 58.74 4.30 40.10
CA MET A 110 59.74 4.47 41.15
C MET A 110 59.35 3.64 42.38
N THR A 111 60.15 2.63 42.71
CA THR A 111 59.91 1.72 43.85
C THR A 111 60.50 2.22 45.16
N ASN A 112 61.50 3.11 45.10
CA ASN A 112 62.08 3.71 46.28
C ASN A 112 62.31 5.22 46.07
N THR A 113 61.63 6.03 46.88
CA THR A 113 61.64 7.49 46.81
C THR A 113 62.95 8.14 47.26
N GLU A 114 63.79 7.45 48.05
CA GLU A 114 65.07 7.98 48.54
C GLU A 114 66.23 7.66 47.61
N THR A 115 66.26 6.46 47.02
CA THR A 115 67.33 6.03 46.10
C THR A 115 67.02 6.26 44.62
N ARG A 116 65.79 6.70 44.29
CA ARG A 116 65.27 6.88 42.92
C ARG A 116 65.34 5.62 42.05
N GLN A 117 65.36 4.44 42.67
CA GLN A 117 65.28 3.18 41.92
C GLN A 117 63.92 3.03 41.23
N THR A 118 63.96 2.62 39.98
CA THR A 118 62.77 2.39 39.15
C THR A 118 62.72 0.95 38.64
N THR A 119 61.51 0.45 38.43
CA THR A 119 61.22 -0.83 37.78
C THR A 119 60.21 -0.60 36.67
N GLU A 120 60.31 -1.36 35.59
CA GLU A 120 59.26 -1.41 34.58
C GLU A 120 58.16 -2.37 35.05
N GLN A 121 56.92 -1.92 34.99
CA GLN A 121 55.74 -2.72 35.28
C GLN A 121 54.69 -2.47 34.19
N GLN A 122 53.96 -3.52 33.83
CA GLN A 122 52.78 -3.37 32.98
C GLN A 122 51.62 -2.84 33.83
N VAL A 123 51.08 -1.69 33.45
CA VAL A 123 49.96 -1.05 34.15
C VAL A 123 48.88 -0.74 33.13
N ALA A 124 47.64 -1.09 33.47
CA ALA A 124 46.48 -0.66 32.69
C ALA A 124 46.29 0.86 32.83
N THR A 125 46.27 1.58 31.70
CA THR A 125 46.23 3.05 31.71
C THR A 125 44.84 3.64 31.69
N THR A 126 43.82 2.84 31.35
CA THR A 126 42.43 3.30 31.20
C THR A 126 41.48 2.39 31.98
N ARG A 127 40.36 2.95 32.45
CA ARG A 127 39.25 2.18 33.04
C ARG A 127 37.99 2.46 32.24
N LEU A 128 37.46 1.41 31.60
CA LEU A 128 36.29 1.45 30.73
C LEU A 128 35.10 0.77 31.41
N ARG A 129 33.93 1.40 31.33
CA ARG A 129 32.65 0.76 31.66
C ARG A 129 32.21 -0.09 30.47
N ASN A 130 32.52 -1.38 30.52
CA ASN A 130 32.24 -2.31 29.43
C ASN A 130 30.95 -3.08 29.68
N VAL A 131 30.24 -3.43 28.61
CA VAL A 131 29.11 -4.35 28.65
C VAL A 131 29.58 -5.74 28.23
N SER A 132 29.09 -6.75 28.94
CA SER A 132 29.20 -8.14 28.53
C SER A 132 27.81 -8.67 28.17
N VAL A 133 27.74 -9.45 27.10
CA VAL A 133 26.51 -10.06 26.58
C VAL A 133 26.66 -11.58 26.62
N GLN A 134 25.59 -12.28 26.95
CA GLN A 134 25.55 -13.74 26.95
C GLN A 134 24.18 -14.25 26.47
N ALA A 135 24.19 -15.42 25.83
CA ALA A 135 22.99 -16.17 25.50
C ALA A 135 22.67 -17.21 26.61
N LEU A 136 21.40 -17.25 27.03
CA LEU A 136 20.87 -18.23 27.98
C LEU A 136 19.77 -19.05 27.30
N GLY A 137 19.94 -20.37 27.23
CA GLY A 137 18.94 -21.27 26.62
C GLY A 137 17.84 -21.68 27.60
N GLY A 138 16.60 -21.71 27.12
CA GLY A 138 15.46 -22.33 27.80
C GLY A 138 15.42 -23.86 27.63
N ALA A 139 14.32 -24.47 28.06
CA ALA A 139 14.08 -25.90 27.84
C ALA A 139 13.51 -26.17 26.44
N ASP A 140 13.79 -27.36 25.91
CA ASP A 140 13.17 -27.89 24.69
C ASP A 140 11.73 -28.33 25.00
N ASP A 141 10.75 -27.64 24.42
CA ASP A 141 9.32 -27.87 24.67
C ASP A 141 8.50 -27.49 23.42
N PRO A 142 7.37 -28.17 23.13
CA PRO A 142 6.43 -27.74 22.10
C PRO A 142 5.86 -26.33 22.30
N ASN A 143 5.86 -25.81 23.53
CA ASN A 143 5.49 -24.44 23.88
C ASN A 143 6.61 -23.77 24.71
N PRO A 144 7.72 -23.37 24.07
CA PRO A 144 8.95 -22.99 24.76
C PRO A 144 8.77 -21.72 25.59
N GLN A 145 9.21 -21.79 26.85
CA GLN A 145 9.18 -20.67 27.80
C GLN A 145 10.54 -19.96 27.86
N LEU A 146 10.53 -18.67 28.24
CA LEU A 146 11.78 -17.97 28.50
C LEU A 146 12.53 -18.60 29.68
N PRO A 147 13.87 -18.68 29.63
CA PRO A 147 14.67 -19.10 30.77
C PRO A 147 14.55 -18.11 31.94
N ALA A 148 14.85 -18.56 33.16
CA ALA A 148 14.86 -17.69 34.33
C ALA A 148 15.99 -16.66 34.23
N ILE A 149 15.65 -15.38 34.29
CA ILE A 149 16.60 -14.26 34.18
C ILE A 149 16.81 -13.64 35.56
N SER A 150 18.06 -13.50 35.98
CA SER A 150 18.42 -12.81 37.22
C SER A 150 18.09 -11.32 37.12
N SER A 151 17.61 -10.72 38.22
CA SER A 151 17.43 -9.26 38.32
C SER A 151 18.74 -8.46 38.19
N SER A 152 19.90 -9.14 38.22
CA SER A 152 21.21 -8.54 38.01
C SER A 152 21.58 -8.30 36.55
N VAL A 153 20.87 -8.89 35.58
CA VAL A 153 21.12 -8.71 34.13
C VAL A 153 19.90 -8.09 33.45
N LEU A 154 20.08 -7.49 32.27
CA LEU A 154 18.99 -6.92 31.46
C LEU A 154 18.76 -7.79 30.21
N LEU A 155 17.50 -8.15 29.94
CA LEU A 155 17.12 -8.85 28.72
C LEU A 155 17.06 -7.87 27.55
N ILE A 156 17.76 -8.19 26.46
CA ILE A 156 17.83 -7.40 25.23
C ILE A 156 16.93 -7.98 24.14
N ALA A 157 17.02 -9.29 23.91
CA ALA A 157 16.27 -9.96 22.86
C ALA A 157 15.96 -11.41 23.23
N VAL A 158 14.93 -11.96 22.59
CA VAL A 158 14.56 -13.37 22.68
C VAL A 158 14.66 -13.97 21.29
N VAL A 159 15.47 -15.01 21.15
CA VAL A 159 15.66 -15.75 19.91
C VAL A 159 14.93 -17.08 20.03
N THR A 160 13.98 -17.36 19.14
CA THR A 160 13.30 -18.65 19.08
C THR A 160 14.04 -19.55 18.09
N MET A 161 14.43 -20.74 18.54
CA MET A 161 15.17 -21.72 17.73
C MET A 161 14.42 -23.04 17.65
N ASP A 162 14.52 -23.71 16.50
CA ASP A 162 14.01 -25.07 16.27
C ASP A 162 15.15 -26.05 15.94
N THR A 163 14.79 -27.26 15.48
CA THR A 163 15.78 -28.28 15.08
C THR A 163 16.54 -27.95 13.78
N ALA A 164 16.18 -26.90 13.06
CA ALA A 164 16.87 -26.41 11.86
C ALA A 164 17.79 -25.23 12.19
N GLY A 165 17.34 -24.25 12.97
CA GLY A 165 18.10 -23.04 13.30
C GLY A 165 17.25 -21.97 13.97
N ILE A 166 17.56 -20.69 13.71
CA ILE A 166 16.82 -19.53 14.19
C ILE A 166 15.50 -19.40 13.41
N VAL A 167 14.39 -19.23 14.13
CA VAL A 167 13.04 -19.04 13.56
C VAL A 167 12.59 -17.59 13.67
N SER A 168 12.86 -16.94 14.81
CA SER A 168 12.54 -15.53 15.02
C SER A 168 13.47 -14.88 16.03
N ILE A 169 13.66 -13.57 15.89
CA ILE A 169 14.39 -12.72 16.84
C ILE A 169 13.45 -11.59 17.26
N GLU A 170 13.13 -11.53 18.55
CA GLU A 170 12.25 -10.52 19.15
C GLU A 170 13.04 -9.62 20.10
N MET A 171 13.24 -8.36 19.72
CA MET A 171 13.86 -7.36 20.59
C MET A 171 12.92 -6.98 21.74
N GLN A 172 13.47 -6.79 22.94
CA GLN A 172 12.72 -6.35 24.11
C GLN A 172 12.62 -4.83 24.18
N GLU A 173 11.70 -4.27 23.40
CA GLU A 173 11.48 -2.83 23.29
C GLU A 173 11.11 -2.16 24.63
N GLN A 174 10.51 -2.90 25.58
CA GLN A 174 10.18 -2.37 26.91
C GLN A 174 11.40 -1.90 27.71
N HIS A 175 12.59 -2.47 27.43
CA HIS A 175 13.84 -2.09 28.08
C HIS A 175 14.68 -1.11 27.24
N ARG A 176 14.18 -0.71 26.06
CA ARG A 176 14.89 0.21 25.17
C ARG A 176 14.61 1.64 25.61
N LEU A 177 15.68 2.44 25.73
CA LEU A 177 15.53 3.87 26.02
C LEU A 177 15.12 4.60 24.73
N PRO A 178 13.94 5.24 24.68
CA PRO A 178 13.48 5.95 23.49
C PRO A 178 14.31 7.21 23.22
N ASN A 179 14.32 7.65 21.96
CA ASN A 179 14.91 8.93 21.59
C ASN A 179 13.99 10.07 22.04
N LEU A 180 14.58 11.20 22.46
CA LEU A 180 13.84 12.40 22.84
C LEU A 180 13.01 12.96 21.66
N ALA A 181 13.51 12.84 20.43
CA ALA A 181 12.76 13.25 19.24
C ALA A 181 11.48 12.40 19.03
N ASP A 182 11.52 11.12 19.37
CA ASP A 182 10.34 10.26 19.29
C ASP A 182 9.32 10.61 20.39
N ILE A 183 9.80 11.01 21.57
CA ILE A 183 8.97 11.54 22.65
C ILE A 183 8.34 12.88 22.24
N GLU A 184 9.11 13.77 21.63
CA GLU A 184 8.64 15.06 21.12
C GLU A 184 7.55 14.87 20.08
N ASN A 185 7.75 14.02 19.07
CA ASN A 185 6.74 13.70 18.06
C ASN A 185 5.44 13.13 18.68
N ARG A 186 5.56 12.25 19.69
CA ARG A 186 4.39 11.72 20.42
C ARG A 186 3.70 12.80 21.24
N THR A 187 4.46 13.72 21.82
CA THR A 187 3.93 14.83 22.61
C THR A 187 3.23 15.84 21.69
N GLU A 188 3.81 16.16 20.53
CA GLU A 188 3.21 17.01 19.50
C GLU A 188 1.90 16.41 18.98
N ALA A 189 1.84 15.09 18.75
CA ALA A 189 0.59 14.41 18.38
C ALA A 189 -0.48 14.49 19.49
N LEU A 190 -0.08 14.37 20.77
CA LEU A 190 -0.99 14.55 21.90
C LEU A 190 -1.45 15.99 22.06
N GLU A 191 -0.57 16.96 21.81
CA GLU A 191 -0.90 18.38 21.83
C GLU A 191 -1.80 18.78 20.67
N ALA A 192 -1.60 18.22 19.48
CA ALA A 192 -2.49 18.40 18.33
C ALA A 192 -3.90 17.83 18.64
N PHE A 193 -3.97 16.59 19.14
CA PHE A 193 -5.23 16.01 19.61
C PHE A 193 -5.89 16.90 20.67
N ARG A 194 -5.11 17.40 21.63
CA ARG A 194 -5.62 18.29 22.65
C ARG A 194 -6.17 19.60 22.06
N ASN A 195 -5.45 20.23 21.13
CA ASN A 195 -5.89 21.47 20.49
C ASN A 195 -7.17 21.28 19.66
N ASP A 196 -7.35 20.12 19.02
CA ASP A 196 -8.51 19.83 18.20
C ASP A 196 -9.74 19.47 19.05
N TYR A 197 -9.57 18.66 20.10
CA TYR A 197 -10.68 18.07 20.85
C TYR A 197 -10.97 18.74 22.19
N GLU A 198 -10.00 19.40 22.85
CA GLU A 198 -10.24 20.12 24.12
C GLU A 198 -11.27 21.27 24.00
N PRO A 199 -11.35 22.02 22.89
CA PRO A 199 -12.43 23.00 22.67
C PRO A 199 -13.80 22.35 22.57
N ILE A 200 -13.88 21.17 21.93
CA ILE A 200 -15.12 20.41 21.77
C ILE A 200 -15.56 19.83 23.11
N ILE A 201 -14.63 19.23 23.86
CA ILE A 201 -14.91 18.68 25.20
C ILE A 201 -15.28 19.79 26.17
N SER A 202 -14.63 20.96 26.09
CA SER A 202 -14.99 22.13 26.90
C SER A 202 -16.35 22.71 26.49
N GLY A 203 -16.68 22.66 25.19
CA GLY A 203 -18.02 22.97 24.67
C GLY A 203 -19.07 22.04 25.26
N ILE A 204 -18.85 20.72 25.18
CA ILE A 204 -19.73 19.70 25.78
C ILE A 204 -19.83 19.88 27.30
N ALA A 205 -18.73 20.15 28.01
CA ALA A 205 -18.76 20.37 29.45
C ALA A 205 -19.53 21.66 29.81
N SER A 206 -19.41 22.71 29.00
CA SER A 206 -20.18 23.95 29.13
C SER A 206 -21.66 23.74 28.82
N ASP A 207 -21.96 22.95 27.79
CA ASP A 207 -23.33 22.61 27.39
C ASP A 207 -23.96 21.69 28.45
N VAL A 208 -23.24 20.71 28.97
CA VAL A 208 -23.64 19.86 30.11
C VAL A 208 -23.82 20.67 31.38
N ALA A 209 -22.95 21.64 31.66
CA ALA A 209 -23.11 22.53 32.81
C ALA A 209 -24.32 23.48 32.64
N SER A 210 -24.62 23.90 31.41
CA SER A 210 -25.80 24.70 31.09
C SER A 210 -27.09 23.87 31.24
N ILE A 211 -27.04 22.60 30.83
CA ILE A 211 -28.10 21.59 30.99
C ILE A 211 -28.32 21.26 32.47
N ALA A 212 -27.24 21.12 33.25
CA ALA A 212 -27.32 20.89 34.70
C ALA A 212 -27.85 22.12 35.47
N GLY A 213 -27.74 23.32 34.91
CA GLY A 213 -28.28 24.56 35.45
C GLY A 213 -29.76 24.80 35.11
N SER A 214 -30.33 24.02 34.19
CA SER A 214 -31.72 24.12 33.76
C SER A 214 -32.50 22.84 34.11
N GLU A 215 -33.22 22.83 35.22
CA GLU A 215 -34.51 22.14 35.20
C GLU A 215 -35.52 23.12 34.58
N PRO A 216 -36.19 22.76 33.49
CA PRO A 216 -36.86 21.47 33.33
C PRO A 216 -36.29 20.60 32.19
N VAL A 217 -36.36 19.27 32.39
CA VAL A 217 -36.44 18.20 31.39
C VAL A 217 -35.70 18.51 30.09
N VAL A 218 -34.44 18.04 29.98
CA VAL A 218 -33.84 17.82 28.65
C VAL A 218 -34.87 17.08 27.82
N SER A 219 -35.34 17.70 26.72
CA SER A 219 -36.31 17.01 25.89
C SER A 219 -35.68 15.72 25.38
N ALA A 220 -36.46 14.63 25.34
CA ALA A 220 -35.98 13.36 24.83
C ALA A 220 -35.26 13.52 23.47
N ASP A 221 -35.71 14.47 22.65
CA ASP A 221 -35.10 14.86 21.38
C ASP A 221 -33.67 15.41 21.48
N GLN A 222 -33.36 16.23 22.49
CA GLN A 222 -32.01 16.76 22.67
C GLN A 222 -31.04 15.67 23.12
N PHE A 223 -31.51 14.77 23.99
CA PHE A 223 -30.71 13.63 24.44
C PHE A 223 -30.53 12.59 23.31
N SER A 224 -31.56 12.30 22.53
CA SER A 224 -31.46 11.42 21.35
C SER A 224 -30.57 12.04 20.27
N GLY A 225 -30.57 13.37 20.11
CA GLY A 225 -29.62 14.11 19.28
C GLY A 225 -28.16 13.84 19.67
N ALA A 226 -27.82 14.02 20.95
CA ALA A 226 -26.46 13.77 21.45
C ALA A 226 -26.04 12.30 21.30
N LEU A 227 -26.94 11.35 21.58
CA LEU A 227 -26.66 9.92 21.40
C LEU A 227 -26.36 9.56 19.94
N ARG A 228 -27.01 10.21 18.97
CA ARG A 228 -26.74 10.02 17.53
C ARG A 228 -25.38 10.58 17.12
N GLU A 229 -25.00 11.76 17.60
CA GLU A 229 -23.68 12.32 17.32
C GLU A 229 -22.57 11.41 17.87
N ILE A 230 -22.76 10.85 19.07
CA ILE A 230 -21.85 9.86 19.64
C ILE A 230 -21.81 8.58 18.79
N ALA A 231 -22.93 8.12 18.24
CA ALA A 231 -22.95 6.96 17.34
C ALA A 231 -22.16 7.21 16.05
N ARG A 232 -22.38 8.36 15.40
CA ARG A 232 -21.64 8.74 14.19
C ARG A 232 -20.14 8.89 14.43
N LEU A 233 -19.75 9.44 15.59
CA LEU A 233 -18.34 9.50 15.98
C LEU A 233 -17.75 8.10 16.17
N ARG A 234 -18.49 7.17 16.79
CA ARG A 234 -18.06 5.78 16.97
C ARG A 234 -17.89 5.05 15.64
N GLU A 235 -18.80 5.24 14.70
CA GLU A 235 -18.69 4.71 13.34
C GLU A 235 -17.44 5.26 12.63
N GLN A 236 -17.16 6.57 12.76
CA GLN A 236 -15.96 7.16 12.15
C GLN A 236 -14.66 6.60 12.74
N VAL A 237 -14.63 6.22 14.02
CA VAL A 237 -13.47 5.58 14.65
C VAL A 237 -13.53 4.04 14.67
N ASN A 238 -14.52 3.44 13.99
CA ASN A 238 -14.74 1.99 13.91
C ASN A 238 -14.82 1.29 15.29
N LEU A 239 -15.53 1.90 16.24
CA LEU A 239 -15.80 1.30 17.55
C LEU A 239 -17.09 0.47 17.51
N PRO A 240 -17.15 -0.70 18.18
CA PRO A 240 -18.34 -1.55 18.18
C PRO A 240 -19.59 -0.87 18.76
N ASP A 241 -20.74 -1.13 18.14
CA ASP A 241 -22.07 -0.68 18.58
C ASP A 241 -22.80 -1.67 19.51
N SER A 242 -22.10 -2.71 19.97
CA SER A 242 -22.65 -3.69 20.92
C SER A 242 -22.85 -3.09 22.31
N TYR A 243 -24.00 -3.36 22.94
CA TYR A 243 -24.34 -2.89 24.29
C TYR A 243 -24.42 -1.37 24.45
N THR A 244 -24.70 -0.63 23.37
CA THR A 244 -24.94 0.81 23.42
C THR A 244 -26.39 1.15 23.07
N GLY A 245 -26.87 2.31 23.51
CA GLY A 245 -28.23 2.81 23.23
C GLY A 245 -28.38 3.45 21.86
N SER A 246 -27.29 3.77 21.16
CA SER A 246 -27.31 4.30 19.79
C SER A 246 -26.43 3.52 18.81
N GLY A 247 -26.76 3.54 17.53
CA GLY A 247 -25.96 2.93 16.46
C GLY A 247 -25.99 3.78 15.18
N SER A 248 -24.96 3.65 14.35
CA SER A 248 -24.87 4.38 13.07
C SER A 248 -24.14 3.53 12.03
N ASP A 249 -24.70 3.45 10.82
CA ASP A 249 -24.14 2.68 9.71
C ASP A 249 -24.09 3.54 8.45
N SER A 250 -22.89 3.72 7.90
CA SER A 250 -22.66 4.40 6.63
C SER A 250 -22.56 3.44 5.43
N PHE A 251 -22.80 2.14 5.62
CA PHE A 251 -22.90 1.12 4.56
C PHE A 251 -21.69 1.09 3.63
N LEU A 252 -20.51 1.35 4.20
CA LEU A 252 -19.23 1.27 3.52
C LEU A 252 -18.71 -0.17 3.50
N THR A 253 -19.09 -0.95 4.51
CA THR A 253 -18.96 -2.40 4.56
C THR A 253 -20.35 -3.04 4.73
N ALA A 254 -20.41 -4.37 4.59
CA ALA A 254 -21.65 -5.13 4.76
C ALA A 254 -21.82 -5.68 6.19
N ASP A 255 -20.99 -5.26 7.14
CA ASP A 255 -20.88 -5.94 8.45
C ASP A 255 -22.14 -5.83 9.30
N GLU A 256 -22.88 -4.74 9.17
CA GLU A 256 -24.16 -4.53 9.86
C GLU A 256 -25.40 -4.84 8.99
N SER A 257 -25.17 -5.46 7.83
CA SER A 257 -26.22 -5.86 6.89
C SER A 257 -26.33 -7.39 6.85
N ASN A 258 -27.50 -7.92 7.20
CA ASN A 258 -27.76 -9.34 7.11
C ASN A 258 -28.09 -9.74 5.66
N LEU A 259 -27.03 -9.91 4.86
CA LEU A 259 -27.13 -10.40 3.48
C LEU A 259 -27.33 -11.92 3.37
N SER A 260 -27.28 -12.64 4.50
CA SER A 260 -27.51 -14.08 4.55
C SER A 260 -28.99 -14.45 4.65
N ASP A 261 -29.83 -13.50 5.07
CA ASP A 261 -31.29 -13.67 5.06
C ASP A 261 -31.77 -13.79 3.61
N LEU A 262 -32.54 -14.84 3.31
CA LEU A 262 -33.03 -15.12 1.97
C LEU A 262 -33.99 -14.03 1.44
N ASP A 263 -34.63 -13.29 2.35
CA ASP A 263 -35.51 -12.17 2.01
C ASP A 263 -34.74 -10.85 1.82
N SER A 264 -33.43 -10.83 2.10
CA SER A 264 -32.57 -9.65 1.87
C SER A 264 -32.28 -9.52 0.38
N LEU A 265 -32.85 -8.48 -0.23
CA LEU A 265 -32.80 -8.18 -1.66
C LEU A 265 -32.14 -6.82 -1.84
N VAL A 266 -30.82 -6.75 -1.67
CA VAL A 266 -30.09 -5.48 -1.64
C VAL A 266 -28.63 -5.67 -2.02
N ARG A 267 -27.96 -4.59 -2.43
CA ARG A 267 -26.50 -4.49 -2.53
C ARG A 267 -25.99 -3.44 -1.55
N VAL A 268 -24.85 -3.72 -0.92
CA VAL A 268 -24.18 -2.78 -0.03
C VAL A 268 -22.90 -2.31 -0.73
N GLU A 269 -22.98 -1.14 -1.36
CA GLU A 269 -21.91 -0.56 -2.16
C GLU A 269 -21.91 0.97 -1.96
N GLU A 270 -21.28 1.45 -0.88
CA GLU A 270 -21.34 2.87 -0.49
C GLU A 270 -22.81 3.31 -0.27
N GLY A 271 -23.56 2.52 0.51
CA GLY A 271 -25.01 2.66 0.66
C GLY A 271 -25.79 1.37 0.40
N VAL A 272 -27.03 1.33 0.92
CA VAL A 272 -28.05 0.32 0.65
C VAL A 272 -28.70 0.61 -0.70
N ARG A 273 -28.48 -0.27 -1.68
CA ARG A 273 -28.89 -0.08 -3.08
C ARG A 273 -29.79 -1.19 -3.59
N PHE A 274 -30.59 -0.84 -4.61
CA PHE A 274 -31.38 -1.81 -5.35
C PHE A 274 -30.50 -2.97 -5.89
N PRO A 275 -30.94 -4.22 -5.74
CA PRO A 275 -30.24 -5.38 -6.30
C PRO A 275 -30.32 -5.35 -7.83
N TYR A 276 -29.47 -6.13 -8.48
CA TYR A 276 -29.59 -6.31 -9.92
C TYR A 276 -30.75 -7.27 -10.23
N ALA A 277 -31.69 -6.83 -11.05
CA ALA A 277 -32.69 -7.71 -11.66
C ALA A 277 -32.04 -8.60 -12.74
N ASN A 278 -31.04 -8.06 -13.44
CA ASN A 278 -30.18 -8.82 -14.32
C ASN A 278 -28.79 -8.18 -14.39
N ASP A 279 -27.79 -9.03 -14.58
CA ASP A 279 -26.38 -8.68 -14.65
C ASP A 279 -25.69 -9.64 -15.62
N SER A 280 -25.00 -9.10 -16.63
CA SER A 280 -24.28 -9.93 -17.60
C SER A 280 -23.04 -10.60 -17.01
N GLY A 281 -22.58 -10.16 -15.83
CA GLY A 281 -21.21 -10.39 -15.38
C GLY A 281 -20.19 -9.65 -16.26
N HIS A 282 -18.91 -9.90 -16.00
CA HIS A 282 -17.81 -9.32 -16.78
C HIS A 282 -17.61 -10.09 -18.09
N LEU A 283 -18.00 -9.47 -19.21
CA LEU A 283 -17.80 -9.98 -20.55
C LEU A 283 -16.47 -9.47 -21.12
N PRO A 284 -15.67 -10.29 -21.82
CA PRO A 284 -14.41 -9.84 -22.41
C PRO A 284 -14.66 -8.81 -23.53
N VAL A 285 -13.79 -7.81 -23.62
CA VAL A 285 -13.81 -6.83 -24.70
C VAL A 285 -13.04 -7.34 -25.91
N ASP A 286 -13.73 -7.40 -27.04
CA ASP A 286 -13.13 -7.77 -28.33
C ASP A 286 -13.58 -6.82 -29.44
N LEU A 287 -12.76 -6.73 -30.49
CA LEU A 287 -13.17 -6.09 -31.74
C LEU A 287 -14.35 -6.85 -32.38
N ALA A 288 -15.31 -6.11 -32.94
CA ALA A 288 -16.42 -6.69 -33.71
C ALA A 288 -15.91 -7.47 -34.92
N ASN A 289 -14.87 -6.95 -35.58
CA ASN A 289 -14.13 -7.63 -36.63
C ASN A 289 -12.68 -7.82 -36.17
N ALA A 290 -12.28 -9.07 -35.91
CA ALA A 290 -10.92 -9.40 -35.47
C ALA A 290 -9.83 -8.96 -36.47
N ASN A 291 -10.17 -8.81 -37.76
CA ASN A 291 -9.26 -8.40 -38.82
C ASN A 291 -9.56 -6.97 -39.32
N ASP A 292 -10.02 -6.06 -38.45
CA ASP A 292 -10.22 -4.66 -38.84
C ASP A 292 -8.90 -4.06 -39.35
N PRO A 293 -8.81 -3.58 -40.61
CA PRO A 293 -7.57 -3.06 -41.18
C PRO A 293 -7.06 -1.80 -40.47
N LYS A 294 -7.89 -1.14 -39.66
CA LYS A 294 -7.53 0.05 -38.87
C LYS A 294 -6.89 -0.27 -37.53
N ALA A 295 -6.86 -1.54 -37.12
CA ALA A 295 -6.30 -1.97 -35.85
C ALA A 295 -5.08 -2.87 -36.05
N THR A 296 -4.27 -2.99 -35.01
CA THR A 296 -3.23 -4.01 -34.91
C THR A 296 -3.19 -4.45 -33.46
N ILE A 297 -3.38 -5.75 -33.26
CA ILE A 297 -3.30 -6.40 -31.96
C ILE A 297 -1.99 -7.21 -31.95
N VAL A 298 -1.13 -6.94 -30.97
CA VAL A 298 0.10 -7.71 -30.73
C VAL A 298 0.13 -8.11 -29.27
N GLY A 299 0.21 -9.42 -28.99
CA GLY A 299 -0.12 -9.94 -27.67
C GLY A 299 -1.56 -9.54 -27.33
N ASN A 300 -1.73 -8.82 -26.22
CA ASN A 300 -3.03 -8.35 -25.76
C ASN A 300 -3.24 -6.83 -25.95
N ILE A 301 -2.29 -6.13 -26.57
CA ILE A 301 -2.39 -4.66 -26.75
C ILE A 301 -3.03 -4.34 -28.10
N LEU A 302 -4.18 -3.68 -28.04
CA LEU A 302 -4.88 -3.07 -29.17
C LEU A 302 -4.34 -1.66 -29.42
N LEU A 303 -3.77 -1.45 -30.60
CA LEU A 303 -3.36 -0.15 -31.11
C LEU A 303 -4.02 0.14 -32.46
N PRO A 304 -4.16 1.44 -32.84
CA PRO A 304 -4.43 1.81 -34.22
C PRO A 304 -3.36 1.25 -35.16
N LYS A 305 -3.71 1.03 -36.43
CA LYS A 305 -2.78 0.48 -37.43
C LYS A 305 -1.48 1.28 -37.49
N TRP A 306 -0.35 0.57 -37.41
CA TRP A 306 0.98 1.16 -37.35
C TRP A 306 2.02 0.41 -38.20
N SER A 307 3.13 1.10 -38.47
CA SER A 307 4.37 0.56 -39.04
C SER A 307 5.56 0.90 -38.14
N GLY A 308 6.57 0.03 -38.07
CA GLY A 308 7.71 0.23 -37.18
C GLY A 308 8.74 1.20 -37.76
N VAL A 309 9.12 2.23 -37.00
CA VAL A 309 10.16 3.20 -37.37
C VAL A 309 11.26 3.21 -36.31
N THR A 310 12.52 3.13 -36.74
CA THR A 310 13.67 3.21 -35.83
C THR A 310 13.86 4.65 -35.35
N ARG A 311 13.73 4.90 -34.05
CA ARG A 311 13.94 6.23 -33.44
C ARG A 311 15.28 6.38 -32.74
N LEU A 312 15.91 5.28 -32.33
CA LEU A 312 17.28 5.26 -31.83
C LEU A 312 18.04 4.10 -32.49
N ALA A 313 19.28 4.35 -32.87
CA ALA A 313 20.19 3.33 -33.38
C ALA A 313 21.62 3.65 -32.92
N VAL A 314 22.31 2.65 -32.36
CA VAL A 314 23.72 2.78 -31.99
C VAL A 314 24.60 2.27 -33.14
N PRO A 315 25.34 3.15 -33.86
CA PRO A 315 26.13 2.75 -35.03
C PRO A 315 27.49 2.14 -34.66
N GLY A 316 28.14 1.46 -35.62
CA GLY A 316 29.48 0.87 -35.45
C GLY A 316 29.50 -0.59 -34.99
N LYS A 317 30.67 -1.23 -35.15
CA LYS A 317 31.07 -2.52 -34.58
C LYS A 317 32.56 -2.41 -34.29
N ASP A 318 32.90 -2.37 -33.01
CA ASP A 318 34.29 -2.16 -32.58
C ASP A 318 34.72 -3.22 -31.53
N GLY A 319 33.79 -4.10 -31.12
CA GLY A 319 34.09 -5.25 -30.26
C GLY A 319 32.94 -6.25 -30.14
N SER A 320 33.08 -7.16 -29.20
CA SER A 320 32.05 -8.13 -28.81
C SER A 320 32.11 -8.41 -27.31
N VAL A 321 30.96 -8.60 -26.67
CA VAL A 321 30.84 -9.03 -25.27
C VAL A 321 30.11 -10.37 -25.20
N ALA A 322 30.62 -11.31 -24.39
CA ALA A 322 29.89 -12.54 -24.11
C ALA A 322 28.74 -12.26 -23.15
N VAL A 323 27.56 -12.80 -23.46
CA VAL A 323 26.39 -12.66 -22.58
C VAL A 323 26.57 -13.59 -21.37
N SER A 324 27.09 -14.80 -21.60
CA SER A 324 27.37 -15.85 -20.59
C SER A 324 28.80 -15.84 -20.07
N ALA A 325 29.26 -14.70 -19.54
CA ALA A 325 30.63 -14.57 -19.03
C ALA A 325 30.82 -15.05 -17.58
N TYR A 326 29.74 -15.20 -16.82
CA TYR A 326 29.74 -15.52 -15.38
C TYR A 326 28.99 -16.83 -15.09
N GLU A 327 29.01 -17.27 -13.84
CA GLU A 327 28.25 -18.44 -13.40
C GLU A 327 26.74 -18.20 -13.54
N THR A 328 26.02 -19.18 -14.09
CA THR A 328 24.57 -19.09 -14.30
C THR A 328 23.84 -19.14 -12.97
N GLN A 329 22.94 -18.19 -12.72
CA GLN A 329 22.12 -18.17 -11.51
C GLN A 329 20.65 -17.88 -11.85
N GLU A 330 19.77 -18.25 -10.92
CA GLU A 330 18.35 -17.96 -10.98
C GLU A 330 18.11 -16.51 -10.54
N THR A 331 17.37 -15.73 -11.33
CA THR A 331 16.98 -14.36 -11.00
C THR A 331 15.48 -14.21 -11.11
N THR A 332 14.85 -13.75 -10.03
CA THR A 332 13.43 -13.44 -9.98
C THR A 332 13.20 -11.98 -10.32
N PHE A 333 12.37 -11.74 -11.32
CA PHE A 333 11.92 -10.44 -11.76
C PHE A 333 10.45 -10.23 -11.37
N LYS A 334 10.05 -8.97 -11.14
CA LYS A 334 8.63 -8.60 -11.00
C LYS A 334 8.16 -7.82 -12.20
N ARG A 335 6.99 -8.20 -12.70
CA ARG A 335 6.36 -7.60 -13.87
C ARG A 335 5.31 -6.59 -13.45
N LYS A 336 5.39 -5.39 -14.04
CA LYS A 336 4.33 -4.40 -14.01
C LYS A 336 3.38 -4.60 -15.19
N VAL A 337 2.12 -4.26 -14.98
CA VAL A 337 1.07 -4.27 -16.00
C VAL A 337 0.56 -2.85 -16.23
N ILE A 338 -0.12 -2.62 -17.35
CA ILE A 338 -0.73 -1.32 -17.64
C ILE A 338 -1.81 -1.03 -16.59
N SER A 339 -1.86 0.21 -16.10
CA SER A 339 -2.88 0.62 -15.13
C SER A 339 -4.30 0.51 -15.69
N ARG A 340 -5.23 0.15 -14.81
CA ARG A 340 -6.64 -0.03 -15.16
C ARG A 340 -7.40 1.26 -14.94
N THR A 341 -8.32 1.55 -15.85
CA THR A 341 -9.38 2.54 -15.68
C THR A 341 -10.71 1.82 -15.58
N VAL A 342 -11.53 2.23 -14.61
CA VAL A 342 -12.94 1.83 -14.52
C VAL A 342 -13.77 3.02 -14.94
N THR A 343 -14.64 2.82 -15.93
CA THR A 343 -15.61 3.81 -16.41
C THR A 343 -17.00 3.20 -16.32
N SER A 344 -17.84 3.72 -15.44
CA SER A 344 -19.19 3.21 -15.21
C SER A 344 -20.23 4.31 -15.44
N LEU A 345 -21.33 3.96 -16.09
CA LEU A 345 -22.41 4.87 -16.48
C LEU A 345 -23.77 4.25 -16.17
N GLY A 346 -24.69 5.06 -15.66
CA GLY A 346 -26.12 4.73 -15.58
C GLY A 346 -26.67 4.74 -14.15
N ALA A 347 -27.96 4.44 -14.03
CA ALA A 347 -28.68 4.51 -12.76
C ALA A 347 -28.10 3.62 -11.64
N PRO A 348 -27.56 2.41 -11.89
CA PRO A 348 -26.96 1.60 -10.85
C PRO A 348 -25.74 2.23 -10.14
N HIS A 349 -25.11 3.23 -10.77
CA HIS A 349 -23.91 3.90 -10.28
C HIS A 349 -24.20 5.29 -9.70
N LEU A 350 -25.41 5.51 -9.17
CA LEU A 350 -25.79 6.77 -8.52
C LEU A 350 -24.78 7.16 -7.43
N ALA A 351 -24.26 8.39 -7.48
CA ALA A 351 -23.27 8.87 -6.52
C ALA A 351 -23.84 8.93 -5.08
N CYS A 352 -23.01 8.62 -4.07
CA CYS A 352 -23.37 8.67 -2.64
C CYS A 352 -22.44 9.62 -1.88
N THR A 353 -22.98 10.36 -0.91
CA THR A 353 -22.19 11.30 -0.09
C THR A 353 -21.08 10.62 0.72
N ASN A 354 -21.32 9.39 1.17
CA ASN A 354 -20.31 8.62 1.93
C ASN A 354 -19.06 8.33 1.10
N SER A 355 -19.19 8.26 -0.23
CA SER A 355 -18.01 8.09 -1.07
C SER A 355 -17.03 9.25 -0.92
N ARG A 356 -17.51 10.49 -0.80
CA ARG A 356 -16.65 11.66 -0.63
C ARG A 356 -15.90 11.62 0.70
N ALA A 357 -16.58 11.26 1.79
CA ALA A 357 -15.99 11.09 3.11
C ALA A 357 -14.96 9.94 3.12
N TRP A 358 -15.31 8.80 2.53
CA TRP A 358 -14.47 7.60 2.42
C TRP A 358 -13.15 7.86 1.65
N TRP A 359 -13.18 8.71 0.62
CA TRP A 359 -11.98 9.05 -0.16
C TRP A 359 -11.22 10.28 0.39
N SER A 360 -11.84 11.12 1.22
CA SER A 360 -11.16 12.23 1.90
C SER A 360 -10.49 11.83 3.20
N ASP A 361 -10.95 10.75 3.83
CA ASP A 361 -10.57 10.30 5.18
C ASP A 361 -9.85 8.93 5.16
N VAL A 362 -9.04 8.69 4.11
CA VAL A 362 -8.12 7.54 4.11
C VAL A 362 -7.03 7.81 5.14
N THR A 363 -7.25 7.34 6.38
CA THR A 363 -6.20 7.23 7.38
C THR A 363 -5.27 6.10 6.99
N TRP A 364 -4.08 6.48 6.54
CA TRP A 364 -2.98 5.58 6.24
C TRP A 364 -2.57 4.85 7.52
N TYR A 365 -2.83 3.54 7.64
CA TYR A 365 -2.36 2.74 8.77
C TYR A 365 -0.81 2.71 8.82
N ASN A 366 -0.20 2.80 7.64
CA ASN A 366 1.18 3.21 7.37
C ASN A 366 1.28 3.59 5.88
N GLN A 367 2.40 4.20 5.48
CA GLN A 367 2.59 4.79 4.13
C GLN A 367 2.64 3.77 2.97
N THR A 368 2.32 2.48 3.20
CA THR A 368 2.55 1.39 2.25
C THR A 368 1.41 0.37 2.10
N THR A 369 0.32 0.44 2.87
CA THR A 369 -0.72 -0.60 2.80
C THR A 369 -2.11 -0.08 3.20
N PHE A 370 -3.12 -0.42 2.41
CA PHE A 370 -4.51 -0.42 2.87
C PHE A 370 -5.20 -1.71 2.39
N ALA A 371 -6.16 -2.22 3.16
CA ALA A 371 -6.87 -3.46 2.83
C ALA A 371 -8.35 -3.16 2.60
N ARG A 372 -8.98 -3.87 1.66
CA ARG A 372 -10.43 -3.83 1.44
C ARG A 372 -10.93 -5.21 1.00
N HIS A 373 -12.01 -5.71 1.59
CA HIS A 373 -12.67 -6.97 1.22
C HIS A 373 -11.76 -8.21 1.14
N GLY A 374 -10.81 -8.36 2.08
CA GLY A 374 -9.89 -9.51 2.07
C GLY A 374 -8.81 -9.44 0.97
N GLU A 375 -8.82 -8.41 0.14
CA GLU A 375 -7.76 -8.09 -0.80
C GLU A 375 -6.88 -6.97 -0.21
N VAL A 376 -5.61 -7.29 0.00
CA VAL A 376 -4.63 -6.35 0.57
C VAL A 376 -4.00 -5.57 -0.58
N PHE A 377 -4.26 -4.27 -0.64
CA PHE A 377 -3.56 -3.36 -1.56
C PHE A 377 -2.22 -3.00 -0.92
N VAL A 378 -1.21 -3.79 -1.27
CA VAL A 378 0.16 -3.54 -0.83
C VAL A 378 0.83 -2.61 -1.84
N VAL A 379 1.17 -1.39 -1.42
CA VAL A 379 2.13 -0.55 -2.14
C VAL A 379 3.51 -1.14 -1.86
N LEU A 380 3.88 -2.18 -2.62
CA LEU A 380 5.18 -2.83 -2.52
C LEU A 380 6.25 -1.96 -3.19
N GLY A 381 7.09 -1.30 -2.39
CA GLY A 381 8.38 -0.76 -2.82
C GLY A 381 8.75 0.60 -2.23
N GLU A 382 10.05 0.91 -2.25
CA GLU A 382 10.74 2.10 -1.71
C GLU A 382 10.30 3.48 -2.29
N ASN A 383 9.15 3.61 -2.95
CA ASN A 383 8.68 4.88 -3.52
C ASN A 383 7.87 5.74 -2.54
N VAL A 384 8.00 5.49 -1.24
CA VAL A 384 7.38 6.28 -0.17
C VAL A 384 7.96 7.70 -0.06
N ARG A 385 9.00 8.04 -0.85
CA ARG A 385 9.63 9.38 -0.85
C ARG A 385 9.67 10.12 -2.18
N ALA A 386 8.96 9.68 -3.22
CA ALA A 386 8.80 10.48 -4.44
C ALA A 386 7.42 11.17 -4.43
N GLY A 387 7.42 12.49 -4.25
CA GLY A 387 6.24 13.28 -3.94
C GLY A 387 5.06 13.15 -4.93
N LYS A 388 3.85 13.31 -4.40
CA LYS A 388 2.61 13.78 -5.04
C LYS A 388 2.10 13.10 -6.34
N HIS A 389 2.74 12.09 -6.92
CA HIS A 389 2.35 11.53 -8.23
C HIS A 389 1.56 10.22 -8.20
N ASN A 390 1.46 9.52 -7.06
CA ASN A 390 0.77 8.23 -6.96
C ASN A 390 -0.70 8.32 -6.48
N GLN A 391 -1.33 9.48 -6.56
CA GLN A 391 -2.73 9.59 -6.12
C GLN A 391 -3.66 9.03 -7.21
N PRO A 392 -4.55 8.07 -6.88
CA PRO A 392 -5.64 7.72 -7.79
C PRO A 392 -6.50 8.96 -8.03
N LYS A 393 -6.85 9.21 -9.30
CA LYS A 393 -7.78 10.28 -9.67
C LYS A 393 -9.17 9.67 -9.76
N PHE A 394 -10.06 10.16 -8.91
CA PHE A 394 -11.46 9.78 -8.89
C PHE A 394 -12.28 10.98 -9.37
N THR A 395 -13.03 10.79 -10.46
CA THR A 395 -14.01 11.77 -10.93
C THR A 395 -15.37 11.11 -10.90
N ARG A 396 -16.29 11.66 -10.12
CA ARG A 396 -17.67 11.18 -9.99
C ARG A 396 -18.62 12.31 -10.30
N TYR A 397 -19.59 12.03 -11.15
CA TYR A 397 -20.79 12.83 -11.41
C TYR A 397 -22.01 11.96 -11.09
N ALA A 398 -23.20 12.56 -10.95
CA ALA A 398 -24.40 11.89 -10.45
C ALA A 398 -24.62 10.43 -10.92
N LYS A 399 -24.35 10.11 -12.19
CA LYS A 399 -24.48 8.74 -12.77
C LYS A 399 -23.24 8.26 -13.54
N LEU A 400 -22.09 8.94 -13.40
CA LEU A 400 -20.83 8.58 -14.07
C LEU A 400 -19.72 8.46 -13.03
N LYS A 401 -19.04 7.31 -13.06
CA LYS A 401 -17.89 7.02 -12.21
C LYS A 401 -16.67 6.75 -13.09
N LYS A 402 -15.59 7.50 -12.86
CA LYS A 402 -14.28 7.26 -13.48
C LYS A 402 -13.21 7.17 -12.41
N ASP A 403 -12.62 6.00 -12.30
CA ASP A 403 -11.53 5.71 -11.38
C ASP A 403 -10.29 5.35 -12.20
N THR A 404 -9.17 6.05 -11.99
CA THR A 404 -7.92 5.82 -12.74
C THR A 404 -6.70 5.95 -11.83
N ILE A 405 -5.73 5.05 -12.03
CA ILE A 405 -4.40 5.13 -11.42
C ILE A 405 -3.51 6.02 -12.30
N THR A 406 -2.81 6.99 -11.70
CA THR A 406 -2.03 7.99 -12.43
C THR A 406 -0.78 7.41 -13.12
N ASP A 407 -0.19 6.36 -12.57
CA ASP A 407 0.97 5.69 -13.19
C ASP A 407 0.57 4.85 -14.42
N THR A 408 1.36 4.91 -15.49
CA THR A 408 1.17 4.09 -16.69
C THR A 408 1.31 2.59 -16.41
N TYR A 409 2.22 2.21 -15.50
CA TYR A 409 2.49 0.82 -15.14
C TYR A 409 2.41 0.60 -13.63
N TRP A 410 1.62 -0.39 -13.23
CA TRP A 410 1.32 -0.72 -11.84
C TRP A 410 1.58 -2.21 -11.54
N TYR A 411 1.62 -2.57 -10.26
CA TYR A 411 1.75 -3.97 -9.82
C TYR A 411 0.38 -4.60 -9.57
N PRO A 412 0.03 -5.69 -10.24
CA PRO A 412 -0.91 -6.62 -9.65
C PRO A 412 -0.19 -7.36 -8.49
N VAL A 413 -0.92 -7.70 -7.45
CA VAL A 413 -0.37 -8.47 -6.31
C VAL A 413 0.08 -9.82 -6.85
N GLU A 414 1.41 -10.03 -6.91
CA GLU A 414 2.12 -11.24 -7.38
C GLU A 414 2.19 -11.52 -8.90
N ASN A 415 3.02 -10.77 -9.63
CA ASN A 415 3.42 -11.14 -10.99
C ASN A 415 4.94 -11.27 -11.11
N THR A 416 5.48 -12.44 -10.75
CA THR A 416 6.92 -12.76 -10.79
C THR A 416 7.28 -13.66 -11.95
N ILE A 417 8.43 -13.41 -12.57
CA ILE A 417 9.03 -14.26 -13.60
C ILE A 417 10.42 -14.65 -13.13
N THR A 418 10.75 -15.94 -13.17
CA THR A 418 12.05 -16.42 -12.75
C THR A 418 12.81 -16.99 -13.93
N ILE A 419 14.01 -16.45 -14.19
CA ILE A 419 14.84 -16.83 -15.34
C ILE A 419 16.22 -17.25 -14.84
N THR A 420 16.70 -18.40 -15.31
CA THR A 420 18.07 -18.86 -15.05
C THR A 420 19.00 -18.41 -16.16
N GLY A 421 20.11 -17.77 -15.80
CA GLY A 421 21.15 -17.40 -16.74
C GLY A 421 22.09 -16.35 -16.20
N THR A 422 22.94 -15.84 -17.08
CA THR A 422 23.81 -14.68 -16.83
C THR A 422 23.17 -13.42 -17.37
N ILE A 423 23.38 -12.29 -16.71
CA ILE A 423 22.72 -11.03 -17.06
C ILE A 423 23.72 -10.07 -17.72
N THR A 424 23.35 -9.56 -18.89
CA THR A 424 23.98 -8.39 -19.52
C THR A 424 22.90 -7.35 -19.76
N ALA A 425 23.14 -6.10 -19.42
CA ALA A 425 22.16 -5.03 -19.58
C ALA A 425 22.76 -3.77 -20.19
N GLN A 426 21.93 -3.00 -20.89
CA GLN A 426 22.27 -1.65 -21.36
C GLN A 426 21.13 -0.72 -20.99
N ASP A 427 21.44 0.33 -20.23
CA ASP A 427 20.49 1.40 -19.99
C ASP A 427 20.47 2.42 -21.14
N PHE A 428 19.32 3.03 -21.34
CA PHE A 428 19.08 4.03 -22.36
C PHE A 428 18.04 5.05 -21.89
N VAL A 429 18.16 6.28 -22.38
CA VAL A 429 17.10 7.29 -22.25
C VAL A 429 16.15 7.15 -23.43
N ALA A 430 14.85 7.06 -23.19
CA ALA A 430 13.86 6.95 -24.24
C ALA A 430 13.90 8.19 -25.16
N PRO A 431 14.10 8.01 -26.49
CA PRO A 431 14.31 9.12 -27.42
C PRO A 431 13.03 9.92 -27.70
N ALA A 432 11.86 9.32 -27.45
CA ALA A 432 10.57 9.92 -27.68
C ALA A 432 9.50 9.20 -26.86
N THR A 433 8.40 9.90 -26.56
CA THR A 433 7.21 9.28 -26.01
C THR A 433 6.50 8.48 -27.11
N GLY A 434 6.08 7.25 -26.81
CA GLY A 434 5.35 6.40 -27.76
C GLY A 434 5.48 4.91 -27.46
N TRP A 435 4.93 4.10 -28.37
CA TRP A 435 4.90 2.64 -28.25
C TRP A 435 6.15 2.01 -28.87
N LEU A 436 7.01 1.44 -28.04
CA LEU A 436 8.14 0.62 -28.44
C LEU A 436 7.64 -0.80 -28.80
N VAL A 437 7.95 -1.26 -30.01
CA VAL A 437 7.38 -2.49 -30.59
C VAL A 437 8.43 -3.54 -30.95
N ASP A 438 9.70 -3.14 -31.10
CA ASP A 438 10.80 -4.04 -31.41
C ASP A 438 12.12 -3.42 -30.90
N ILE A 439 13.02 -4.28 -30.39
CA ILE A 439 14.35 -3.89 -29.90
C ILE A 439 15.42 -4.67 -30.66
N PRO A 440 15.74 -4.33 -31.92
CA PRO A 440 16.69 -5.13 -32.68
C PRO A 440 18.09 -5.19 -32.04
N LEU A 441 18.60 -6.40 -31.87
CA LEU A 441 19.92 -6.71 -31.32
C LEU A 441 20.86 -7.29 -32.40
N TYR A 442 22.16 -7.25 -32.15
CA TYR A 442 23.19 -7.70 -33.08
C TYR A 442 24.15 -8.68 -32.41
N PHE A 443 24.27 -9.88 -32.98
CA PHE A 443 25.14 -10.94 -32.47
C PHE A 443 26.42 -11.07 -33.31
N SER A 444 27.55 -11.24 -32.64
CA SER A 444 28.87 -11.44 -33.25
C SER A 444 29.24 -12.91 -33.38
N SER A 445 28.71 -13.76 -32.50
CA SER A 445 28.74 -15.23 -32.57
C SER A 445 27.51 -15.79 -31.86
N LEU A 446 27.07 -16.97 -32.30
CA LEU A 446 25.91 -17.68 -31.75
C LEU A 446 26.36 -19.00 -31.12
N GLY A 447 25.88 -19.28 -29.91
CA GLY A 447 26.00 -20.58 -29.27
C GLY A 447 25.10 -21.61 -29.94
N ARG A 448 25.39 -22.90 -29.72
CA ARG A 448 24.62 -24.01 -30.32
C ARG A 448 23.26 -24.25 -29.64
N ILE A 449 23.13 -23.84 -28.38
CA ILE A 449 21.93 -23.97 -27.53
C ILE A 449 21.81 -22.75 -26.61
N GLY A 450 20.64 -22.60 -25.97
CA GLY A 450 20.37 -21.56 -24.98
C GLY A 450 19.54 -20.41 -25.57
N PRO A 451 18.24 -20.31 -25.28
CA PRO A 451 17.43 -19.18 -25.74
C PRO A 451 17.89 -17.86 -25.11
N VAL A 452 17.56 -16.75 -25.75
CA VAL A 452 17.88 -15.41 -25.25
C VAL A 452 16.60 -14.75 -24.75
N ASN A 453 16.51 -14.53 -23.43
CA ASN A 453 15.43 -13.76 -22.84
C ASN A 453 15.82 -12.28 -22.86
N VAL A 454 14.96 -11.43 -23.39
CA VAL A 454 15.14 -9.98 -23.43
C VAL A 454 14.01 -9.34 -22.64
N LEU A 455 14.37 -8.66 -21.57
CA LEU A 455 13.46 -7.91 -20.71
C LEU A 455 13.69 -6.41 -20.90
N LEU A 456 12.62 -5.65 -20.87
CA LEU A 456 12.65 -4.20 -20.78
C LEU A 456 12.22 -3.79 -19.38
N THR A 457 13.04 -3.00 -18.71
CA THR A 457 12.84 -2.61 -17.31
C THR A 457 12.93 -1.10 -17.13
N LYS A 458 12.29 -0.55 -16.10
CA LYS A 458 12.67 0.76 -15.57
C LYS A 458 14.05 0.67 -14.90
N THR A 459 14.69 1.80 -14.65
CA THR A 459 15.98 1.84 -13.94
C THR A 459 15.85 2.46 -12.56
N LEU A 460 16.73 2.04 -11.65
CA LEU A 460 17.02 2.75 -10.40
C LEU A 460 17.69 4.10 -10.67
N SER A 461 17.77 4.96 -9.65
CA SER A 461 18.34 6.31 -9.76
C SER A 461 19.81 6.34 -10.19
N ASN A 462 20.54 5.23 -9.99
CA ASN A 462 21.93 5.03 -10.40
C ASN A 462 22.09 4.47 -11.84
N GLY A 463 20.97 4.25 -12.54
CA GLY A 463 20.93 3.69 -13.88
C GLY A 463 21.02 2.16 -13.96
N ASP A 464 21.04 1.45 -12.83
CA ASP A 464 20.93 -0.01 -12.84
C ASP A 464 19.50 -0.44 -13.22
N PRO A 465 19.34 -1.57 -13.94
CA PRO A 465 18.02 -2.15 -14.18
C PRO A 465 17.29 -2.45 -12.87
N ASP A 466 16.03 -2.03 -12.76
CA ASP A 466 15.18 -2.41 -11.64
C ASP A 466 14.52 -3.76 -11.92
N VAL A 467 15.02 -4.80 -11.25
CA VAL A 467 14.51 -6.18 -11.35
C VAL A 467 13.06 -6.30 -10.90
N ASN A 468 12.56 -5.33 -10.13
CA ASN A 468 11.16 -5.29 -9.72
C ASN A 468 10.27 -4.56 -10.74
N ALA A 469 10.81 -3.90 -11.76
CA ALA A 469 10.01 -3.08 -12.67
C ALA A 469 10.17 -3.49 -14.14
N VAL A 470 9.93 -4.77 -14.44
CA VAL A 470 9.84 -5.27 -15.82
C VAL A 470 8.53 -4.81 -16.46
N ILE A 471 8.63 -4.20 -17.65
CA ILE A 471 7.49 -3.66 -18.41
C ILE A 471 7.34 -4.29 -19.80
N GLY A 472 8.34 -5.03 -20.27
CA GLY A 472 8.30 -5.77 -21.53
C GLY A 472 9.20 -7.00 -21.49
N GLU A 473 8.84 -8.00 -22.29
CA GLU A 473 9.52 -9.29 -22.34
C GLU A 473 9.42 -9.88 -23.75
N ALA A 474 10.48 -10.57 -24.17
CA ALA A 474 10.51 -11.45 -25.33
C ALA A 474 11.50 -12.60 -25.10
N VAL A 475 11.21 -13.77 -25.65
CA VAL A 475 12.11 -14.92 -25.69
C VAL A 475 12.46 -15.21 -27.14
N LEU A 476 13.75 -15.35 -27.43
CA LEU A 476 14.25 -15.64 -28.76
C LEU A 476 14.88 -17.03 -28.77
N ASP A 477 14.39 -17.89 -29.66
CA ASP A 477 15.02 -19.16 -29.92
C ASP A 477 16.31 -18.99 -30.73
N VAL A 478 17.23 -19.93 -30.59
CA VAL A 478 18.56 -19.86 -31.23
C VAL A 478 18.44 -19.75 -32.77
N GLU A 479 17.39 -20.32 -33.34
CA GLU A 479 17.12 -20.29 -34.78
C GLU A 479 16.70 -18.92 -35.32
N ASP A 480 16.14 -18.06 -34.47
CA ASP A 480 15.74 -16.70 -34.83
C ASP A 480 16.92 -15.71 -34.76
N LEU A 481 18.01 -16.10 -34.10
CA LEU A 481 19.19 -15.27 -33.94
C LEU A 481 19.98 -15.15 -35.25
N LYS A 482 20.38 -13.92 -35.57
CA LYS A 482 21.11 -13.60 -36.81
C LYS A 482 22.46 -13.01 -36.49
N LEU A 483 23.47 -13.46 -37.23
CA LEU A 483 24.82 -12.91 -37.18
C LEU A 483 24.88 -11.53 -37.85
N TYR A 484 25.65 -10.63 -37.24
CA TYR A 484 26.02 -9.35 -37.82
C TYR A 484 26.58 -9.53 -39.25
N PRO A 485 26.18 -8.71 -40.24
CA PRO A 485 25.51 -7.40 -40.11
C PRO A 485 23.98 -7.45 -40.01
N HIS A 486 23.36 -8.62 -40.06
CA HIS A 486 21.92 -8.74 -39.97
C HIS A 486 21.44 -8.45 -38.54
N LYS A 487 20.34 -7.71 -38.43
CA LYS A 487 19.67 -7.46 -37.14
C LYS A 487 18.82 -8.66 -36.76
N THR A 488 18.86 -9.03 -35.48
CA THR A 488 17.90 -9.96 -34.87
C THR A 488 16.74 -9.12 -34.34
N SER A 489 15.52 -9.36 -34.81
CA SER A 489 14.34 -8.66 -34.31
C SER A 489 13.96 -9.28 -32.96
N VAL A 490 13.60 -8.42 -32.02
CA VAL A 490 13.14 -8.77 -30.68
C VAL A 490 11.74 -8.19 -30.52
N PRO A 491 10.71 -8.88 -31.06
CA PRO A 491 9.35 -8.38 -31.01
C PRO A 491 8.83 -8.47 -29.58
N ILE A 492 8.76 -7.32 -28.92
CA ILE A 492 8.12 -7.20 -27.62
C ILE A 492 6.64 -6.88 -27.80
N THR A 493 5.80 -7.34 -26.86
CA THR A 493 4.45 -6.77 -26.76
C THR A 493 4.58 -5.24 -26.63
N PRO A 494 3.82 -4.42 -27.39
CA PRO A 494 4.02 -2.98 -27.41
C PRO A 494 4.08 -2.38 -26.01
N VAL A 495 5.19 -1.70 -25.71
CA VAL A 495 5.42 -1.04 -24.42
C VAL A 495 5.40 0.47 -24.64
N PHE A 496 4.52 1.16 -23.95
CA PHE A 496 4.56 2.62 -23.90
C PHE A 496 5.76 3.11 -23.09
N THR A 497 6.58 3.99 -23.66
CA THR A 497 7.71 4.65 -22.99
C THR A 497 7.57 6.16 -23.06
N GLU A 498 8.07 6.87 -22.06
CA GLU A 498 7.99 8.33 -21.95
C GLU A 498 9.35 8.98 -22.25
N ILE A 499 9.36 10.09 -22.97
CA ILE A 499 10.58 10.83 -23.29
C ILE A 499 11.28 11.29 -22.00
N GLY A 500 12.61 11.18 -21.97
CA GLY A 500 13.42 11.63 -20.83
C GLY A 500 13.51 10.62 -19.68
N GLU A 501 12.60 9.65 -19.61
CA GLU A 501 12.69 8.52 -18.70
C GLU A 501 13.78 7.53 -19.14
N ARG A 502 14.38 6.87 -18.15
CA ARG A 502 15.45 5.89 -18.36
C ARG A 502 14.93 4.47 -18.21
N TYR A 503 15.28 3.64 -19.16
CA TYR A 503 14.93 2.22 -19.22
C TYR A 503 16.18 1.40 -19.45
N ALA A 504 16.11 0.09 -19.20
CA ALA A 504 17.20 -0.82 -19.50
C ALA A 504 16.73 -2.07 -20.26
N ILE A 505 17.50 -2.42 -21.29
CA ILE A 505 17.40 -3.70 -21.99
C ILE A 505 18.23 -4.70 -21.19
N VAL A 506 17.58 -5.71 -20.63
CA VAL A 506 18.22 -6.77 -19.84
C VAL A 506 18.17 -8.06 -20.65
N ILE A 507 19.31 -8.69 -20.83
CA ILE A 507 19.47 -9.89 -21.65
C ILE A 507 19.94 -11.02 -20.74
N VAL A 508 19.17 -12.10 -20.69
CA VAL A 508 19.42 -13.27 -19.84
C VAL A 508 19.47 -14.53 -20.68
N THR A 509 20.59 -15.26 -20.63
CA THR A 509 20.76 -16.51 -21.36
C THR A 509 21.72 -17.45 -20.65
N THR A 510 21.61 -18.74 -20.95
CA THR A 510 22.60 -19.78 -20.60
C THR A 510 23.48 -20.16 -21.78
N GLY A 511 23.17 -19.68 -22.99
CA GLY A 511 23.90 -19.98 -24.21
C GLY A 511 25.15 -19.12 -24.40
N ASP A 512 26.17 -19.68 -25.04
CA ASP A 512 27.43 -18.99 -25.38
C ASP A 512 27.27 -18.04 -26.59
N HIS A 513 26.39 -17.06 -26.42
CA HIS A 513 26.12 -16.01 -27.39
C HIS A 513 26.98 -14.78 -27.11
N ARG A 514 27.38 -14.06 -28.15
CA ARG A 514 28.15 -12.82 -28.00
C ARG A 514 27.49 -11.66 -28.74
N LEU A 515 27.23 -10.57 -28.03
CA LEU A 515 26.64 -9.34 -28.58
C LEU A 515 27.70 -8.43 -29.17
N VAL A 516 27.33 -7.70 -30.22
CA VAL A 516 28.17 -6.66 -30.83
C VAL A 516 28.22 -5.44 -29.93
N THR A 517 29.43 -4.92 -29.68
CA THR A 517 29.63 -3.66 -28.97
C THR A 517 30.16 -2.55 -29.87
N ALA A 518 29.75 -1.32 -29.56
CA ALA A 518 30.29 -0.08 -30.10
C ALA A 518 31.14 0.64 -29.04
N PRO A 519 32.03 1.58 -29.40
CA PRO A 519 32.79 2.39 -28.45
C PRO A 519 31.84 3.33 -27.72
N GLY A 520 32.07 3.52 -26.41
CA GLY A 520 31.23 4.31 -25.50
C GLY A 520 30.94 5.74 -25.93
N ALA A 521 31.84 6.31 -26.74
CA ALA A 521 31.65 7.65 -27.32
C ALA A 521 30.51 7.72 -28.37
N LYS A 522 29.99 6.58 -28.86
CA LYS A 522 28.90 6.55 -29.84
C LYS A 522 27.52 6.61 -29.19
N TYR A 523 27.38 6.25 -27.92
CA TYR A 523 26.14 6.40 -27.17
C TYR A 523 26.42 6.87 -25.73
N THR A 524 26.44 8.19 -25.54
CA THR A 524 26.82 8.81 -24.26
C THR A 524 25.70 8.86 -23.22
N ALA A 525 24.52 8.35 -23.55
CA ALA A 525 23.31 8.50 -22.74
C ALA A 525 22.98 7.26 -21.89
N GLY A 526 23.87 6.26 -21.84
CA GLY A 526 23.73 5.07 -21.00
C GLY A 526 25.07 4.35 -20.81
N ALA A 527 25.03 3.17 -20.21
CA ALA A 527 26.19 2.33 -19.93
C ALA A 527 25.89 0.84 -20.10
N LEU A 528 26.90 0.07 -20.50
CA LEU A 528 26.82 -1.39 -20.51
C LEU A 528 27.11 -1.95 -19.12
N ARG A 529 26.27 -2.86 -18.64
CA ARG A 529 26.38 -3.50 -17.32
C ARG A 529 26.34 -5.02 -17.46
N GLN A 530 27.04 -5.70 -16.55
CA GLN A 530 26.92 -7.14 -16.38
C GLN A 530 26.61 -7.44 -14.92
N GLY A 531 25.84 -8.48 -14.67
CA GLY A 531 25.35 -8.79 -13.34
C GLY A 531 25.09 -10.27 -13.12
N VAL A 532 24.89 -10.63 -11.85
CA VAL A 532 24.56 -11.97 -11.38
C VAL A 532 23.49 -11.83 -10.27
N ALA A 533 22.49 -12.70 -10.25
CA ALA A 533 21.39 -12.70 -9.27
C ALA A 533 20.71 -11.33 -9.08
N GLY A 534 20.43 -10.62 -10.17
CA GLY A 534 19.76 -9.31 -10.14
C GLY A 534 20.61 -8.15 -9.59
N SER A 535 21.87 -8.39 -9.23
CA SER A 535 22.83 -7.36 -8.85
C SER A 535 23.76 -7.02 -10.02
N PHE A 536 24.00 -5.73 -10.25
CA PHE A 536 24.80 -5.25 -11.39
C PHE A 536 26.14 -4.71 -10.95
N LEU A 537 27.18 -5.00 -11.74
CA LEU A 537 28.50 -4.38 -11.60
C LEU A 537 28.45 -2.93 -12.07
N GLN A 538 29.46 -2.14 -11.67
CA GLN A 538 29.62 -0.76 -12.13
C GLN A 538 29.61 -0.71 -13.68
N GLY A 539 28.81 0.20 -14.24
CA GLY A 539 28.65 0.36 -15.67
C GLY A 539 29.96 0.69 -16.39
N ASP A 540 30.17 0.00 -17.51
CA ASP A 540 31.29 0.23 -18.43
C ASP A 540 30.92 1.35 -19.40
N LEU A 541 31.59 2.49 -19.24
CA LEU A 541 31.40 3.69 -20.09
C LEU A 541 32.27 3.66 -21.35
N THR A 542 33.12 2.64 -21.54
CA THR A 542 34.05 2.55 -22.67
C THR A 542 33.44 1.86 -23.89
N LYS A 543 32.33 1.13 -23.71
CA LYS A 543 31.62 0.39 -24.74
C LYS A 543 30.12 0.35 -24.46
N ASP A 544 29.33 0.34 -25.53
CA ASP A 544 27.88 0.18 -25.49
C ASP A 544 27.46 -1.03 -26.30
N LEU A 545 26.30 -1.59 -25.99
CA LEU A 545 25.64 -2.54 -26.89
C LEU A 545 25.24 -1.84 -28.19
N LYS A 546 25.36 -2.58 -29.30
CA LYS A 546 24.73 -2.21 -30.55
C LYS A 546 23.26 -2.63 -30.50
N PHE A 547 22.35 -1.66 -30.43
CA PHE A 547 20.91 -1.90 -30.45
C PHE A 547 20.17 -0.81 -31.23
N ASN A 548 18.94 -1.13 -31.64
CA ASN A 548 17.99 -0.17 -32.17
C ASN A 548 16.71 -0.18 -31.32
N LEU A 549 16.01 0.95 -31.30
CA LEU A 549 14.67 1.06 -30.73
C LEU A 549 13.68 1.40 -31.84
N VAL A 550 12.71 0.51 -32.05
CA VAL A 550 11.67 0.65 -33.08
C VAL A 550 10.36 1.01 -32.41
N TYR A 551 9.82 2.16 -32.78
CA TYR A 551 8.56 2.68 -32.29
C TYR A 551 7.45 2.53 -33.34
N ALA A 552 6.21 2.46 -32.89
CA ALA A 552 5.04 2.49 -33.75
C ALA A 552 4.85 3.89 -34.37
N GLN A 553 4.70 3.92 -35.70
CA GLN A 553 4.26 5.07 -36.49
C GLN A 553 2.86 4.76 -37.02
N PHE A 554 1.86 5.52 -36.57
CA PHE A 554 0.45 5.30 -36.89
C PHE A 554 0.08 5.88 -38.24
N GLU A 555 -0.81 5.19 -38.96
CA GLU A 555 -1.23 5.61 -40.32
C GLU A 555 -2.16 6.83 -40.30
N ARG A 556 -2.93 7.02 -39.21
CA ARG A 556 -3.97 8.07 -39.09
C ARG A 556 -4.00 8.60 -37.67
N GLY A 557 -4.35 9.88 -37.50
CA GLY A 557 -4.51 10.57 -36.19
C GLY A 557 -5.91 10.41 -35.55
N ASN A 558 -6.87 9.83 -36.25
CA ASN A 558 -8.22 9.57 -35.72
C ASN A 558 -8.67 8.19 -36.22
N VAL A 559 -8.94 7.29 -35.28
CA VAL A 559 -9.35 5.92 -35.55
C VAL A 559 -10.53 5.54 -34.67
N VAL A 560 -11.58 5.05 -35.30
CA VAL A 560 -12.78 4.52 -34.64
C VAL A 560 -12.81 3.01 -34.86
N LEU A 561 -12.86 2.25 -33.77
CA LEU A 561 -12.88 0.79 -33.75
C LEU A 561 -14.15 0.29 -33.09
N ASN A 562 -14.91 -0.53 -33.81
CA ASN A 562 -16.14 -1.12 -33.28
C ASN A 562 -15.80 -2.34 -32.42
N LEU A 563 -16.37 -2.40 -31.22
CA LEU A 563 -16.28 -3.54 -30.31
C LEU A 563 -17.49 -4.45 -30.53
N LYS A 564 -17.44 -5.68 -30.01
CA LYS A 564 -18.59 -6.58 -30.05
C LYS A 564 -19.79 -5.93 -29.33
N ALA A 565 -20.96 -6.00 -29.97
CA ALA A 565 -22.20 -5.54 -29.37
C ALA A 565 -22.49 -6.33 -28.08
N CYS A 566 -23.03 -5.65 -27.09
CA CYS A 566 -23.33 -6.23 -25.78
C CYS A 566 -24.86 -6.28 -25.60
N ASN A 567 -25.38 -7.37 -25.06
CA ASN A 567 -26.81 -7.56 -24.84
C ASN A 567 -27.11 -7.99 -23.41
N LEU A 568 -28.24 -7.54 -22.87
CA LEU A 568 -28.75 -7.95 -21.58
C LEU A 568 -30.25 -8.22 -21.69
N ASP A 569 -30.67 -9.42 -21.29
CA ASP A 569 -32.09 -9.75 -21.28
C ASP A 569 -32.84 -8.89 -20.26
N GLY A 570 -34.05 -8.46 -20.61
CA GLY A 570 -34.79 -7.47 -19.83
C GLY A 570 -34.28 -6.03 -19.95
N GLY A 571 -33.29 -5.74 -20.79
CA GLY A 571 -32.86 -4.37 -21.10
C GLY A 571 -31.80 -3.80 -20.16
N ILE A 572 -31.06 -2.80 -20.65
CA ILE A 572 -29.86 -2.24 -20.02
C ILE A 572 -30.19 -0.92 -19.30
N GLY A 573 -29.80 -0.79 -18.03
CA GLY A 573 -29.93 0.43 -17.22
C GLY A 573 -28.58 1.04 -16.78
N GLY A 574 -27.48 0.32 -17.00
CA GLY A 574 -26.12 0.79 -16.78
C GLY A 574 -25.07 -0.09 -17.48
N ILE A 575 -23.90 0.49 -17.70
CA ILE A 575 -22.74 -0.15 -18.31
C ILE A 575 -21.49 0.22 -17.51
N GLU A 576 -20.62 -0.76 -17.31
CA GLU A 576 -19.30 -0.58 -16.72
C GLU A 576 -18.24 -1.15 -17.66
N ILE A 577 -17.18 -0.38 -17.89
CA ILE A 577 -16.03 -0.76 -18.70
C ILE A 577 -14.81 -0.70 -17.81
N ILE A 578 -14.14 -1.83 -17.65
CA ILE A 578 -12.86 -1.94 -16.98
C ILE A 578 -11.83 -2.24 -18.06
N ALA A 579 -10.80 -1.43 -18.20
CA ALA A 579 -9.76 -1.70 -19.19
C ALA A 579 -8.39 -1.21 -18.70
N GLY A 580 -7.35 -2.01 -18.95
CA GLY A 580 -5.99 -1.51 -18.93
C GLY A 580 -5.81 -0.57 -20.11
N GLN A 581 -5.46 0.69 -19.91
CA GLN A 581 -5.33 1.64 -21.01
C GLN A 581 -4.23 2.66 -20.77
N VAL A 582 -3.60 3.10 -21.85
CA VAL A 582 -2.63 4.20 -21.83
C VAL A 582 -3.20 5.32 -22.67
N VAL A 583 -3.39 6.48 -22.06
CA VAL A 583 -3.87 7.70 -22.71
C VAL A 583 -2.80 8.79 -22.55
N PRO A 584 -1.86 8.90 -23.51
CA PRO A 584 -0.80 9.90 -23.44
C PRO A 584 -1.32 11.33 -23.46
N ASP A 585 -0.54 12.26 -22.88
CA ASP A 585 -0.85 13.69 -22.95
C ASP A 585 -1.01 14.18 -24.40
N GLY A 586 -2.07 14.94 -24.65
CA GLY A 586 -2.41 15.44 -25.99
C GLY A 586 -3.11 14.42 -26.90
N THR A 587 -3.41 13.22 -26.40
CA THR A 587 -4.28 12.23 -27.07
C THR A 587 -5.60 12.07 -26.32
N SER A 588 -6.59 11.39 -26.92
CA SER A 588 -7.77 10.98 -26.18
C SER A 588 -8.28 9.61 -26.60
N LEU A 589 -8.79 8.88 -25.62
CA LEU A 589 -9.49 7.62 -25.80
C LEU A 589 -10.89 7.79 -25.24
N VAL A 590 -11.89 7.59 -26.10
CA VAL A 590 -13.30 7.80 -25.75
C VAL A 590 -14.08 6.55 -26.09
N TYR A 591 -14.72 5.97 -25.09
CA TYR A 591 -15.73 4.94 -25.30
C TYR A 591 -17.06 5.60 -25.69
N GLU A 592 -17.67 5.09 -26.74
CA GLU A 592 -18.97 5.53 -27.24
C GLU A 592 -19.93 4.34 -27.30
N ILE A 593 -21.18 4.61 -26.99
CA ILE A 593 -22.27 3.64 -27.03
C ILE A 593 -23.35 4.11 -27.99
N ASN A 594 -24.06 3.16 -28.58
CA ASN A 594 -25.27 3.44 -29.36
C ASN A 594 -26.43 2.62 -28.78
N PRO A 595 -27.33 3.25 -27.99
CA PRO A 595 -28.52 2.59 -27.45
C PRO A 595 -29.68 2.48 -28.46
N GLY A 596 -29.53 2.99 -29.68
CA GLY A 596 -30.52 2.91 -30.76
C GLY A 596 -30.68 4.19 -31.57
N ASP A 597 -30.43 5.36 -30.97
CA ASP A 597 -30.68 6.68 -31.55
C ASP A 597 -29.41 7.43 -32.01
N GLY A 598 -28.28 6.72 -32.10
CA GLY A 598 -27.01 7.25 -32.55
C GLY A 598 -25.89 7.08 -31.54
N TRP A 599 -24.66 7.37 -31.98
CA TRP A 599 -23.48 7.25 -31.15
C TRP A 599 -23.33 8.43 -30.21
N VAL A 600 -23.20 8.15 -28.92
CA VAL A 600 -22.92 9.12 -27.86
C VAL A 600 -21.72 8.66 -27.06
N SER A 601 -20.83 9.59 -26.68
CA SER A 601 -19.74 9.25 -25.76
C SER A 601 -20.27 8.99 -24.36
N ILE A 602 -19.58 8.15 -23.58
CA ILE A 602 -19.97 7.90 -22.19
C ILE A 602 -20.01 9.21 -21.37
N ASP A 603 -19.12 10.15 -21.66
CA ASP A 603 -19.10 11.46 -20.99
C ASP A 603 -20.29 12.34 -21.37
N GLN A 604 -20.71 12.33 -22.64
CA GLN A 604 -21.92 13.04 -23.07
C GLN A 604 -23.18 12.37 -22.50
N ALA A 605 -23.18 11.03 -22.48
CA ALA A 605 -24.26 10.24 -21.94
C ALA A 605 -24.46 10.46 -20.43
N ALA A 606 -23.42 10.80 -19.68
CA ALA A 606 -23.53 11.14 -18.27
C ALA A 606 -24.41 12.37 -18.00
N ALA A 607 -24.44 13.32 -18.95
CA ALA A 607 -25.26 14.52 -18.86
C ALA A 607 -26.70 14.32 -19.36
N ASP A 608 -26.98 13.19 -20.03
CA ASP A 608 -28.29 12.87 -20.60
C ASP A 608 -28.96 11.76 -19.78
N ALA A 609 -29.94 12.14 -18.96
CA ALA A 609 -30.73 11.22 -18.15
C ALA A 609 -31.51 10.19 -18.99
N ALA A 610 -31.63 10.37 -20.31
CA ALA A 610 -32.40 9.54 -21.23
C ALA A 610 -31.56 8.58 -22.07
N VAL A 611 -30.24 8.44 -21.86
CA VAL A 611 -29.40 7.55 -22.71
C VAL A 611 -29.88 6.10 -22.73
N PHE A 612 -30.44 5.62 -21.62
CA PHE A 612 -31.06 4.29 -21.54
C PHE A 612 -32.59 4.37 -21.46
N ALA A 613 -33.20 5.48 -21.90
CA ALA A 613 -34.65 5.60 -22.01
C ALA A 613 -35.15 4.48 -22.92
N ASN A 614 -36.10 3.67 -22.43
CA ASN A 614 -36.64 2.45 -23.03
C ASN A 614 -35.89 1.13 -22.75
N LEU A 615 -34.84 1.14 -21.92
CA LEU A 615 -34.13 -0.09 -21.51
C LEU A 615 -33.72 -0.96 -22.72
N PRO A 616 -32.81 -0.48 -23.59
CA PRO A 616 -32.44 -1.20 -24.80
C PRO A 616 -31.87 -2.58 -24.45
N ALA A 617 -32.28 -3.62 -25.19
CA ALA A 617 -31.82 -4.99 -24.98
C ALA A 617 -30.39 -5.22 -25.52
N ILE A 618 -29.95 -4.40 -26.48
CA ILE A 618 -28.64 -4.46 -27.13
C ILE A 618 -28.09 -3.04 -27.20
N VAL A 619 -26.80 -2.90 -26.91
CA VAL A 619 -26.04 -1.66 -27.09
C VAL A 619 -24.79 -1.97 -27.90
N ASP A 620 -24.60 -1.24 -29.00
CA ASP A 620 -23.35 -1.28 -29.73
C ASP A 620 -22.31 -0.42 -29.01
N VAL A 621 -21.08 -0.93 -28.90
CA VAL A 621 -19.98 -0.23 -28.23
C VAL A 621 -18.84 -0.03 -29.22
N ARG A 622 -18.19 1.13 -29.16
CA ARG A 622 -16.97 1.40 -29.93
C ARG A 622 -15.99 2.22 -29.12
N VAL A 623 -14.75 2.20 -29.54
CA VAL A 623 -13.68 3.05 -29.00
C VAL A 623 -13.17 3.99 -30.09
N THR A 624 -13.14 5.27 -29.76
CA THR A 624 -12.58 6.33 -30.61
C THR A 624 -11.26 6.78 -30.02
N MET A 625 -10.19 6.61 -30.81
CA MET A 625 -8.81 6.93 -30.47
C MET A 625 -8.35 8.13 -31.29
N LEU A 626 -8.05 9.23 -30.60
CA LEU A 626 -7.54 10.47 -31.18
C LEU A 626 -6.10 10.70 -30.74
N GLY A 627 -5.23 11.03 -31.68
CA GLY A 627 -3.82 11.31 -31.44
C GLY A 627 -3.14 11.84 -32.68
N SER A 628 -1.88 11.46 -32.88
CA SER A 628 -1.07 11.84 -34.04
C SER A 628 -0.47 10.60 -34.70
N THR A 629 0.24 10.81 -35.80
CA THR A 629 1.01 9.73 -36.47
C THR A 629 2.15 9.20 -35.61
N ASP A 630 2.56 9.92 -34.57
CA ASP A 630 3.70 9.58 -33.70
C ASP A 630 3.31 9.10 -32.31
N LEU A 631 2.05 9.36 -31.89
CA LEU A 631 1.55 9.10 -30.55
C LEU A 631 0.05 8.82 -30.58
N MET A 632 -0.35 7.68 -30.03
CA MET A 632 -1.74 7.24 -29.92
C MET A 632 -2.01 6.60 -28.57
N PRO A 633 -3.27 6.61 -28.08
CA PRO A 633 -3.66 5.79 -26.95
C PRO A 633 -3.71 4.31 -27.33
N GLY A 634 -3.73 3.44 -26.33
CA GLY A 634 -3.80 1.99 -26.51
C GLY A 634 -4.57 1.31 -25.38
N VAL A 635 -5.13 0.13 -25.69
CA VAL A 635 -5.95 -0.65 -24.75
C VAL A 635 -5.36 -2.04 -24.62
N ASN A 636 -5.23 -2.53 -23.39
CA ASN A 636 -4.92 -3.91 -23.08
C ASN A 636 -6.23 -4.71 -23.01
N LEU A 637 -6.44 -5.61 -23.98
CA LEU A 637 -7.64 -6.44 -24.10
C LEU A 637 -7.70 -7.59 -23.09
N ASP A 638 -6.57 -8.05 -22.54
CA ASP A 638 -6.52 -9.19 -21.60
C ASP A 638 -7.37 -8.95 -20.35
N ASP A 639 -7.26 -7.72 -19.84
CA ASP A 639 -7.92 -7.24 -18.63
C ASP A 639 -9.19 -6.42 -18.95
N ALA A 640 -9.51 -6.24 -20.24
CA ALA A 640 -10.61 -5.41 -20.64
C ALA A 640 -11.94 -6.17 -20.57
N THR A 641 -12.85 -5.69 -19.72
CA THR A 641 -14.18 -6.26 -19.55
C THR A 641 -15.27 -5.21 -19.62
N ILE A 642 -16.43 -5.60 -20.12
CA ILE A 642 -17.67 -4.83 -20.09
C ILE A 642 -18.69 -5.60 -19.25
N ARG A 643 -19.36 -4.90 -18.34
CA ARG A 643 -20.47 -5.42 -17.55
C ARG A 643 -21.72 -4.58 -17.83
N LEU A 644 -22.82 -5.25 -18.12
CA LEU A 644 -24.13 -4.65 -18.32
C LEU A 644 -25.03 -4.95 -17.13
N MET A 645 -25.76 -3.95 -16.70
CA MET A 645 -26.55 -4.04 -15.48
C MET A 645 -27.96 -3.50 -15.67
N ARG A 646 -28.90 -4.11 -14.96
CA ARG A 646 -30.23 -3.55 -14.73
C ARG A 646 -30.61 -3.74 -13.26
N SER A 647 -30.86 -2.64 -12.56
CA SER A 647 -31.39 -2.69 -11.20
C SER A 647 -32.83 -3.22 -11.17
N ALA A 648 -33.19 -3.87 -10.08
CA ALA A 648 -34.56 -4.21 -9.75
C ALA A 648 -35.35 -2.95 -9.33
N ASN A 649 -36.67 -3.10 -9.30
CA ASN A 649 -37.60 -2.05 -8.90
C ASN A 649 -37.93 -2.08 -7.41
N VAL A 650 -37.45 -3.08 -6.69
CA VAL A 650 -37.67 -3.27 -5.26
C VAL A 650 -36.36 -3.64 -4.60
N PHE A 651 -36.15 -3.18 -3.38
CA PHE A 651 -35.13 -3.69 -2.50
C PHE A 651 -35.71 -3.93 -1.12
N LYS A 652 -35.10 -4.88 -0.43
CA LYS A 652 -35.40 -5.16 0.97
C LYS A 652 -34.09 -5.38 1.70
N HIS A 653 -33.88 -4.66 2.79
CA HIS A 653 -32.67 -4.76 3.59
C HIS A 653 -33.03 -5.16 5.02
N PHE A 654 -32.18 -6.01 5.58
CA PHE A 654 -32.22 -6.43 6.98
C PHE A 654 -30.90 -6.03 7.61
N SER A 655 -30.94 -5.34 8.74
CA SER A 655 -29.75 -5.17 9.57
C SER A 655 -29.38 -6.51 10.24
N THR A 656 -28.16 -6.60 10.75
CA THR A 656 -27.84 -7.60 11.78
C THR A 656 -28.65 -7.35 13.05
N GLU A 657 -28.91 -8.40 13.84
CA GLU A 657 -29.60 -8.26 15.13
C GLU A 657 -28.77 -7.41 16.09
N ARG A 658 -29.40 -6.35 16.62
CA ARG A 658 -28.79 -5.48 17.61
C ARG A 658 -29.15 -5.95 19.01
N LEU A 659 -28.15 -6.02 19.89
CA LEU A 659 -28.32 -6.31 21.32
C LEU A 659 -28.08 -5.06 22.16
N LEU A 660 -29.10 -4.62 22.88
CA LEU A 660 -29.06 -3.47 23.78
C LEU A 660 -28.53 -3.86 25.17
N ALA A 661 -28.02 -2.87 25.92
CA ALA A 661 -27.59 -3.07 27.30
C ALA A 661 -28.76 -3.27 28.29
N ALA A 662 -29.95 -2.75 27.95
CA ALA A 662 -31.16 -2.88 28.74
C ALA A 662 -32.39 -2.91 27.80
N PRO A 663 -33.48 -3.58 28.19
CA PRO A 663 -34.72 -3.54 27.43
C PRO A 663 -35.29 -2.12 27.31
N THR A 664 -35.73 -1.73 26.11
CA THR A 664 -36.33 -0.43 25.78
C THR A 664 -37.79 -0.61 25.34
N SER A 665 -38.62 0.40 25.53
CA SER A 665 -39.97 0.49 24.97
C SER A 665 -40.08 1.43 23.77
N THR A 666 -39.02 2.18 23.42
CA THR A 666 -39.07 3.16 22.35
C THR A 666 -37.81 3.12 21.51
N VAL A 667 -37.97 2.97 20.20
CA VAL A 667 -36.86 2.97 19.23
C VAL A 667 -37.12 4.05 18.19
N GLU A 668 -36.12 4.87 17.91
CA GLU A 668 -36.11 5.82 16.80
C GLU A 668 -35.10 5.35 15.75
N VAL A 669 -35.51 5.24 14.48
CA VAL A 669 -34.64 4.90 13.35
C VAL A 669 -34.69 6.03 12.34
N ARG A 670 -33.53 6.56 11.96
CA ARG A 670 -33.38 7.63 10.97
C ARG A 670 -32.61 7.12 9.75
N TRP A 671 -33.16 7.35 8.56
CA TRP A 671 -32.54 6.99 7.29
C TRP A 671 -32.27 8.22 6.45
N LEU A 672 -31.02 8.41 6.05
CA LEU A 672 -30.63 9.36 5.02
C LEU A 672 -30.79 8.70 3.66
N LEU A 673 -31.70 9.23 2.84
CA LEU A 673 -31.95 8.78 1.48
C LEU A 673 -31.44 9.83 0.48
N GLU A 674 -30.84 9.37 -0.61
CA GLU A 674 -30.30 10.23 -1.66
C GLU A 674 -30.77 9.76 -3.04
N GLY A 675 -30.96 10.71 -3.97
CA GLY A 675 -31.61 10.44 -5.25
C GLY A 675 -33.13 10.32 -5.15
N TRP A 676 -33.75 10.89 -4.10
CA TRP A 676 -35.17 10.73 -3.84
C TRP A 676 -36.07 11.48 -4.83
N ASN A 677 -37.08 10.78 -5.34
CA ASN A 677 -38.13 11.31 -6.20
C ASN A 677 -39.51 10.85 -5.71
N GLU A 678 -40.24 11.75 -5.05
CA GLU A 678 -41.55 11.48 -4.45
C GLU A 678 -42.57 10.87 -5.43
N ALA A 679 -42.50 11.23 -6.71
CA ALA A 679 -43.44 10.73 -7.71
C ALA A 679 -43.20 9.26 -8.11
N ARG A 680 -42.03 8.69 -7.77
CA ARG A 680 -41.59 7.37 -8.24
C ARG A 680 -41.14 6.45 -7.15
N HIS A 681 -40.76 6.97 -5.98
CA HIS A 681 -40.09 6.22 -4.93
C HIS A 681 -40.99 6.03 -3.71
N THR A 682 -40.84 4.88 -3.09
CA THR A 682 -41.43 4.56 -1.79
C THR A 682 -40.35 3.95 -0.91
N PHE A 683 -40.43 4.22 0.38
CA PHE A 683 -39.50 3.71 1.37
C PHE A 683 -40.23 3.58 2.70
N ASP A 684 -40.12 2.41 3.31
CA ASP A 684 -40.75 2.07 4.57
C ASP A 684 -39.77 1.33 5.48
N CYS A 685 -40.01 1.40 6.78
CA CYS A 685 -39.15 0.83 7.82
C CYS A 685 -39.98 0.04 8.82
N ALA A 686 -39.46 -1.06 9.33
CA ALA A 686 -40.11 -1.86 10.36
C ALA A 686 -39.04 -2.46 11.28
N LEU A 687 -39.44 -2.90 12.47
CA LEU A 687 -38.56 -3.68 13.35
C LEU A 687 -38.97 -5.15 13.32
N ARG A 688 -38.00 -6.05 13.26
CA ARG A 688 -38.22 -7.48 13.46
C ARG A 688 -37.79 -7.86 14.88
N ILE A 689 -38.74 -8.27 15.71
CA ILE A 689 -38.52 -8.62 17.13
C ILE A 689 -39.04 -10.04 17.34
N GLY A 690 -38.14 -10.98 17.66
CA GLY A 690 -38.52 -12.38 17.88
C GLY A 690 -39.22 -13.04 16.67
N GLY A 691 -38.95 -12.54 15.45
CA GLY A 691 -39.58 -12.98 14.20
C GLY A 691 -40.92 -12.30 13.85
N ALA A 692 -41.49 -11.47 14.74
CA ALA A 692 -42.64 -10.63 14.44
C ALA A 692 -42.20 -9.29 13.82
N ILE A 693 -43.02 -8.72 12.94
CA ILE A 693 -42.78 -7.41 12.32
C ILE A 693 -43.60 -6.36 13.07
N GLU A 694 -42.91 -5.36 13.60
CA GLU A 694 -43.45 -4.19 14.28
C GLU A 694 -43.40 -2.97 13.33
N ALA A 695 -44.55 -2.35 13.11
CA ALA A 695 -44.68 -1.15 12.29
C ALA A 695 -44.37 0.12 13.12
N TRP A 696 -43.97 1.20 12.46
CA TRP A 696 -43.78 2.49 13.14
C TRP A 696 -45.12 3.14 13.52
N ASP A 697 -45.10 3.95 14.57
CA ASP A 697 -46.26 4.74 15.01
C ASP A 697 -46.31 6.13 14.37
N SER A 698 -45.13 6.73 14.18
CA SER A 698 -44.99 8.01 13.48
C SER A 698 -43.77 8.04 12.57
N MET A 699 -43.90 8.78 11.47
CA MET A 699 -42.83 9.05 10.52
C MET A 699 -42.74 10.56 10.24
N GLU A 700 -41.54 11.12 10.34
CA GLU A 700 -41.22 12.51 9.96
C GLU A 700 -40.24 12.51 8.77
N GLU A 701 -40.47 13.37 7.78
CA GLU A 701 -39.57 13.58 6.66
C GLU A 701 -38.93 14.97 6.73
N ILE A 702 -37.61 15.02 6.58
CA ILE A 702 -36.81 16.25 6.61
C ILE A 702 -36.09 16.38 5.26
N THR A 703 -36.43 17.41 4.49
CA THR A 703 -35.70 17.73 3.27
C THR A 703 -34.35 18.36 3.62
N LEU A 704 -33.28 17.78 3.09
CA LEU A 704 -31.93 18.31 3.24
C LEU A 704 -31.54 19.11 2.00
N LYS A 705 -30.49 19.93 2.15
CA LYS A 705 -29.91 20.61 1.00
C LYS A 705 -29.16 19.61 0.12
N ASP A 706 -29.37 19.73 -1.19
CA ASP A 706 -28.60 18.99 -2.18
C ASP A 706 -27.09 19.31 -2.09
N GLU A 707 -26.28 18.31 -2.36
CA GLU A 707 -24.82 18.42 -2.44
C GLU A 707 -24.39 18.44 -3.92
N PRO A 708 -23.17 18.90 -4.23
CA PRO A 708 -22.64 18.75 -5.59
C PRO A 708 -22.73 17.29 -6.05
N ASP A 709 -23.31 17.09 -7.23
CA ASP A 709 -23.50 15.78 -7.90
C ASP A 709 -24.55 14.84 -7.25
N ILE A 710 -25.29 15.27 -6.22
CA ILE A 710 -26.31 14.47 -5.53
C ILE A 710 -27.56 15.32 -5.26
N GLU A 711 -28.67 14.94 -5.90
CA GLU A 711 -29.98 15.59 -5.78
C GLU A 711 -30.96 14.74 -4.96
N GLY A 712 -32.00 15.37 -4.42
CA GLY A 712 -33.12 14.67 -3.77
C GLY A 712 -32.70 14.04 -2.44
N ARG A 713 -32.07 14.83 -1.56
CA ARG A 713 -31.64 14.35 -0.24
C ARG A 713 -32.74 14.55 0.79
N ILE A 714 -33.17 13.47 1.44
CA ILE A 714 -34.14 13.52 2.54
C ILE A 714 -33.68 12.65 3.71
N GLU A 715 -34.08 13.00 4.92
CA GLU A 715 -34.07 12.09 6.07
C GLU A 715 -35.48 11.69 6.44
N ARG A 716 -35.69 10.40 6.70
CA ARG A 716 -36.92 9.88 7.30
C ARG A 716 -36.64 9.37 8.69
N VAL A 717 -37.44 9.81 9.65
CA VAL A 717 -37.37 9.43 11.06
C VAL A 717 -38.58 8.59 11.38
N PHE A 718 -38.37 7.37 11.84
CA PHE A 718 -39.41 6.42 12.22
C PHE A 718 -39.34 6.21 13.73
N THR A 719 -40.48 6.37 14.42
CA THR A 719 -40.60 6.13 15.86
C THR A 719 -41.47 4.91 16.11
N PHE A 720 -40.98 4.01 16.95
CA PHE A 720 -41.64 2.77 17.35
C PHE A 720 -41.86 2.78 18.87
N ASN A 721 -43.10 2.62 19.31
CA ASN A 721 -43.50 2.45 20.71
C ASN A 721 -43.92 1.01 20.93
N LEU A 722 -43.05 0.24 21.59
CA LEU A 722 -43.18 -1.20 21.72
C LEU A 722 -44.16 -1.57 22.85
N ASP A 723 -45.09 -2.46 22.55
CA ASP A 723 -46.05 -3.01 23.53
C ASP A 723 -45.37 -3.73 24.70
N ALA A 724 -44.19 -4.30 24.46
CA ALA A 724 -43.36 -4.96 25.47
C ALA A 724 -41.90 -4.51 25.34
N PRO A 725 -41.22 -4.18 26.45
CA PRO A 725 -39.81 -3.83 26.39
C PRO A 725 -38.95 -4.94 25.79
N THR A 726 -38.11 -4.61 24.81
CA THR A 726 -37.20 -5.56 24.14
C THR A 726 -35.76 -5.11 24.28
N ASP A 727 -34.82 -6.05 24.38
CA ASP A 727 -33.38 -5.83 24.34
C ASP A 727 -32.76 -6.21 22.99
N ARG A 728 -33.57 -6.73 22.05
CA ARG A 728 -33.14 -7.19 20.73
C ARG A 728 -34.12 -6.77 19.64
N TYR A 729 -33.58 -6.33 18.52
CA TYR A 729 -34.34 -6.06 17.31
C TYR A 729 -33.43 -6.08 16.07
N GLU A 730 -34.04 -6.32 14.91
CA GLU A 730 -33.44 -6.06 13.59
C GLU A 730 -34.24 -4.96 12.90
N ILE A 731 -33.56 -4.12 12.13
CA ILE A 731 -34.19 -3.09 11.31
C ILE A 731 -34.43 -3.67 9.93
N VAL A 732 -35.67 -3.59 9.48
CA VAL A 732 -36.11 -4.04 8.15
C VAL A 732 -36.52 -2.81 7.36
N VAL A 733 -36.02 -2.66 6.15
CA VAL A 733 -36.47 -1.59 5.26
C VAL A 733 -36.85 -2.11 3.90
N ASP A 734 -37.94 -1.57 3.37
CA ASP A 734 -38.50 -1.90 2.07
C ASP A 734 -38.50 -0.63 1.21
N GLY A 735 -37.91 -0.70 0.02
CA GLY A 735 -37.86 0.40 -0.92
C GLY A 735 -38.34 -0.02 -2.30
N THR A 736 -39.14 0.82 -2.96
CA THR A 736 -39.56 0.56 -4.35
C THR A 736 -39.44 1.78 -5.24
N THR A 737 -39.22 1.53 -6.53
CA THR A 737 -39.24 2.53 -7.60
C THR A 737 -40.12 2.06 -8.76
N THR A 738 -40.83 3.00 -9.39
CA THR A 738 -41.62 2.73 -10.60
C THR A 738 -40.75 2.42 -11.82
N THR A 739 -39.45 2.78 -11.82
CA THR A 739 -38.55 2.56 -12.97
C THR A 739 -37.11 2.27 -12.53
N PRO A 740 -36.41 1.31 -13.17
CA PRO A 740 -35.02 0.99 -12.83
C PRO A 740 -34.00 2.03 -13.31
N LEU A 741 -34.44 3.10 -14.00
CA LEU A 741 -33.60 4.20 -14.49
C LEU A 741 -33.53 5.39 -13.51
N ASP A 742 -34.41 5.40 -12.51
CA ASP A 742 -34.52 6.43 -11.50
C ASP A 742 -34.55 5.76 -10.13
N LEU A 743 -33.39 5.67 -9.50
CA LEU A 743 -33.14 4.93 -8.27
C LEU A 743 -32.81 5.91 -7.15
N PHE A 744 -33.03 5.47 -5.92
CA PHE A 744 -32.49 6.09 -4.72
C PHE A 744 -31.65 5.05 -3.96
N HIS A 745 -30.87 5.48 -2.97
CA HIS A 745 -30.19 4.59 -2.04
C HIS A 745 -30.29 5.12 -0.61
N GLY A 746 -30.16 4.20 0.35
CA GLY A 746 -29.97 4.55 1.76
C GLY A 746 -28.50 4.83 2.01
N ALA A 747 -28.13 6.08 2.21
CA ALA A 747 -26.75 6.49 2.45
C ALA A 747 -26.34 6.22 3.91
N ARG A 748 -27.21 6.50 4.89
CA ARG A 748 -26.87 6.28 6.31
C ARG A 748 -28.11 5.83 7.08
N ARG A 749 -27.89 4.97 8.06
CA ARG A 749 -28.86 4.62 9.10
C ARG A 749 -28.32 5.09 10.45
N ASP A 750 -29.14 5.75 11.24
CA ASP A 750 -28.89 6.03 12.65
C ASP A 750 -30.04 5.46 13.47
N ASP A 751 -29.79 4.79 14.59
CA ASP A 751 -30.86 4.28 15.44
C ASP A 751 -30.59 4.45 16.94
N VAL A 752 -31.62 4.86 17.69
CA VAL A 752 -31.55 5.15 19.13
C VAL A 752 -32.67 4.40 19.86
N ALA A 753 -32.27 3.63 20.87
CA ALA A 753 -33.16 3.00 21.84
C ALA A 753 -33.22 3.86 23.12
N LEU A 754 -34.43 4.23 23.55
CA LEU A 754 -34.68 5.17 24.66
C LEU A 754 -35.27 4.51 25.92
#